data_AF-A0A2H5PC92-F1
#
_entry.id   AF-A0A2H5PC92-F1
#
_cell.length_a   1.000
_cell.length_b   1.000
_cell.length_c   1.000
_cell.angle_alpha   90.00
_cell.angle_beta   90.00
_cell.angle_gamma   90.00
#
_symmetry.space_group_name_H-M   'P 1'
#
loop_
_entity.id
_entity.type
_entity.pdbx_description
1 polymer ?
#
loop_
_entity_poly.entity_id
_entity_poly.type
_entity_poly.pdbx_seq_one_letter_code
_entity_poly.pdbx_strand_id
1 'polypeptide(L)'
;MASLRYLLAAALLVAFVLEGSPSQAQLSPSFYSSTCPNVLNTIEDVLKKAFSSDIRIGASLIRLHFHDCFVDGCDASILLDSTNTIDSEKFAAPNNNSARGFEVIDNMKAAVERACPRVVSCADILTIAAERSVALSGGPSWAVPLGRRDSRTANRALANQNLPGPFDTLDELKSSFRNVGLNDKLDLVALSGAHTFGRAQCQFFRGRLYDFNNTGKPDPTLDATFLQQLRKLCPQGGNGGVLANFDVTTPDVFDNKYFSNLRGRKGLLQSDQELFSTPGADTAAIVEDFGRNQNAFFKNFVTSMIRMGNLKPLTGNQGEIRLNCRRVNGNSNIATRSSSSEAALVVAIALEGSSPSQAQLSPFFYSSTCPNVTNIIRGVLQKAFLSDIRIGASLIRLHFHDCFVNGCDASVLLDNTTTIDSEKFAAPNNNSARGFEVIDQMKAAVEKACPRVVSCADILTIAAEQSVALSGGPSWTNLLGRRDSRTANRTLANQNLPSPFDTLDRLKASFRNVGLNDNFDLVALSGAHTFGRAQCRFFSVRLFNFNNTGNPDPTLDATFLQQLRQLCPQGGNGSVLTNLDVTTPNVFDNKYFSNLRNRKGLLQSDQELFSTPGADTIDIVNVFRKNQAAFFKSFVTSMIRMGNLKPLTGNEGEIRLNCRRVNGNSNIQLSFSRLCLTNHHLKLSLRQIFTTPHALMHQTSFWNAFNSDIRITASLIRLHFHDCFVNGCDGSILLDNVANDTSIDSEKFSMANNNSARGFEVVDAMKAALESACPGIVSCADILAIASEQSVNLSGGPSWTVPLGRRDGRTANRSLADQNLPTPFQTLDLLKGRFTNVGLNDNTDLVALSGAHTFGRAQCQFFSQRLFNFNGTGNPDPTLNATLLAQLQQLCPQGGNGSVLTNLDLSTPDGFDNDYFSNLQANNGLLQSDQELFSTPGADTIPIVNNFSSNETAFFESFAVSMIRMGNLSLLTGTQGEIRSNCRRVNANNLSTRSSSDGGLVSSI
;
A
#
# COMPACT_ATOMS: atom_id res chain seq x y z
N MET A 1 29.75 18.93 54.42
CA MET A 1 29.39 17.86 53.45
C MET A 1 27.88 17.60 53.31
N ALA A 2 27.01 18.09 54.21
CA ALA A 2 25.55 17.95 54.04
C ALA A 2 24.94 19.01 53.08
N SER A 3 25.42 20.26 53.10
CA SER A 3 24.81 21.36 52.32
C SER A 3 25.07 21.30 50.81
N LEU A 4 26.08 20.55 50.34
CA LEU A 4 26.35 20.38 48.91
C LEU A 4 25.41 19.33 48.27
N ARG A 5 24.86 18.40 49.07
CA ARG A 5 23.94 17.35 48.60
C ARG A 5 22.52 17.88 48.39
N TYR A 6 22.08 18.87 49.17
CA TYR A 6 20.76 19.49 49.02
C TYR A 6 20.69 20.49 47.84
N LEU A 7 21.80 21.17 47.51
CA LEU A 7 21.88 22.05 46.33
C LEU A 7 21.96 21.26 45.02
N LEU A 8 22.62 20.09 45.01
CA LEU A 8 22.63 19.18 43.86
C LEU A 8 21.28 18.48 43.65
N ALA A 9 20.57 18.09 44.73
CA ALA A 9 19.24 17.48 44.63
C ALA A 9 18.15 18.48 44.16
N ALA A 10 18.23 19.75 44.58
CA ALA A 10 17.31 20.79 44.12
C ALA A 10 17.59 21.24 42.66
N ALA A 11 18.85 21.25 42.23
CA ALA A 11 19.23 21.52 40.84
C ALA A 11 18.82 20.37 39.89
N LEU A 12 18.86 19.11 40.36
CA LEU A 12 18.38 17.94 39.62
C LEU A 12 16.86 17.86 39.51
N LEU A 13 16.09 18.40 40.48
CA LEU A 13 14.62 18.44 40.39
C LEU A 13 14.08 19.60 39.53
N VAL A 14 14.78 20.73 39.45
CA VAL A 14 14.38 21.87 38.58
C VAL A 14 14.81 21.63 37.12
N ALA A 15 15.91 20.90 36.88
CA ALA A 15 16.32 20.49 35.54
C ALA A 15 15.44 19.38 34.93
N PHE A 16 14.61 18.68 35.73
CA PHE A 16 13.66 17.68 35.23
C PHE A 16 12.26 18.22 34.89
N VAL A 17 11.99 19.51 35.12
CA VAL A 17 10.67 20.13 34.90
C VAL A 17 10.66 21.13 33.73
N LEU A 18 11.82 21.49 33.17
CA LEU A 18 11.92 22.50 32.11
C LEU A 18 12.77 22.01 30.93
N GLU A 19 12.27 21.03 30.18
CA GLU A 19 12.69 20.80 28.78
C GLU A 19 11.69 19.91 28.02
N GLY A 20 10.39 20.19 28.19
CA GLY A 20 9.35 19.67 27.30
C GLY A 20 9.27 20.52 26.04
N SER A 21 10.14 20.25 25.05
CA SER A 21 9.96 20.82 23.70
C SER A 21 8.65 20.29 23.10
N PRO A 22 7.75 21.15 22.58
CA PRO A 22 6.46 20.71 22.07
C PRO A 22 6.67 19.96 20.75
N SER A 23 6.39 18.65 20.73
CA SER A 23 6.37 17.87 19.49
C SER A 23 5.23 18.35 18.59
N GLN A 24 5.47 18.48 17.29
CA GLN A 24 4.41 18.77 16.32
C GLN A 24 3.49 17.55 16.22
N ALA A 25 2.20 17.77 16.48
CA ALA A 25 1.23 16.70 16.68
C ALA A 25 0.63 16.28 15.31
N GLN A 26 1.02 15.12 14.76
CA GLN A 26 0.44 14.66 13.49
C GLN A 26 -1.05 14.28 13.64
N LEU A 27 -1.85 14.55 12.60
CA LEU A 27 -3.28 14.24 12.59
C LEU A 27 -3.55 12.72 12.58
N SER A 28 -4.44 12.24 13.44
CA SER A 28 -4.82 10.84 13.59
C SER A 28 -6.32 10.69 13.86
N PRO A 29 -7.03 9.70 13.28
CA PRO A 29 -8.41 9.43 13.67
C PRO A 29 -8.59 9.02 15.13
N SER A 30 -7.54 8.52 15.77
CA SER A 30 -7.54 8.16 17.18
C SER A 30 -6.98 9.27 18.10
N PHE A 31 -6.73 10.49 17.59
CA PHE A 31 -6.05 11.55 18.34
C PHE A 31 -6.69 11.86 19.71
N TYR A 32 -8.02 11.86 19.78
CA TYR A 32 -8.77 12.11 21.01
C TYR A 32 -9.21 10.83 21.74
N SER A 33 -8.80 9.63 21.29
CA SER A 33 -9.32 8.36 21.82
C SER A 33 -9.06 8.16 23.33
N SER A 34 -7.96 8.71 23.86
CA SER A 34 -7.64 8.68 25.29
C SER A 34 -7.98 9.97 26.03
N THR A 35 -7.97 11.12 25.35
CA THR A 35 -8.11 12.45 25.98
C THR A 35 -9.53 13.01 25.91
N CYS A 36 -10.32 12.61 24.91
CA CYS A 36 -11.74 12.91 24.79
C CYS A 36 -12.47 11.78 24.04
N PRO A 37 -12.59 10.58 24.64
CA PRO A 37 -13.11 9.37 23.97
C PRO A 37 -14.52 9.53 23.39
N ASN A 38 -15.34 10.42 23.96
CA ASN A 38 -16.71 10.67 23.54
C ASN A 38 -16.87 11.85 22.57
N VAL A 39 -15.77 12.42 22.03
CA VAL A 39 -15.84 13.63 21.18
C VAL A 39 -16.75 13.44 19.96
N LEU A 40 -16.66 12.30 19.28
CA LEU A 40 -17.45 12.02 18.08
C LEU A 40 -18.95 11.96 18.41
N ASN A 41 -19.31 11.23 19.47
CA ASN A 41 -20.71 11.11 19.92
C ASN A 41 -21.25 12.46 20.41
N THR A 42 -20.44 13.23 21.14
CA THR A 42 -20.83 14.55 21.66
C THR A 42 -21.16 15.52 20.53
N ILE A 43 -20.32 15.54 19.48
CA ILE A 43 -20.56 16.36 18.28
C ILE A 43 -21.78 15.85 17.52
N GLU A 44 -21.92 14.54 17.34
CA GLU A 44 -23.05 13.93 16.65
C GLU A 44 -24.39 14.23 17.35
N ASP A 45 -24.45 14.24 18.68
CA ASP A 45 -25.66 14.55 19.45
C ASP A 45 -26.11 16.01 19.25
N VAL A 46 -25.17 16.95 19.24
CA VAL A 46 -25.47 18.35 18.92
C VAL A 46 -25.93 18.48 17.47
N LEU A 47 -25.26 17.77 16.56
CA LEU A 47 -25.59 17.81 15.13
C LEU A 47 -26.98 17.23 14.84
N LYS A 48 -27.35 16.10 15.45
CA LYS A 48 -28.69 15.49 15.32
C LYS A 48 -29.79 16.46 15.73
N LYS A 49 -29.59 17.22 16.81
CA LYS A 49 -30.51 18.28 17.23
C LYS A 49 -30.59 19.40 16.19
N ALA A 50 -29.45 19.83 15.66
CA ALA A 50 -29.42 20.84 14.61
C ALA A 50 -30.14 20.38 13.33
N PHE A 51 -29.92 19.13 12.90
CA PHE A 51 -30.62 18.50 11.76
C PHE A 51 -32.14 18.47 11.97
N SER A 52 -32.60 18.16 13.18
CA SER A 52 -34.03 18.15 13.49
C SER A 52 -34.69 19.53 13.39
N SER A 53 -33.90 20.60 13.58
CA SER A 53 -34.38 21.98 13.43
C SER A 53 -34.29 22.49 12.00
N ASP A 54 -33.21 22.15 11.29
CA ASP A 54 -32.96 22.59 9.92
C ASP A 54 -32.01 21.61 9.24
N ILE A 55 -32.54 20.75 8.38
CA ILE A 55 -31.77 19.74 7.65
C ILE A 55 -30.61 20.34 6.85
N ARG A 56 -30.73 21.59 6.38
CA ARG A 56 -29.68 22.28 5.60
C ARG A 56 -28.40 22.54 6.38
N ILE A 57 -28.41 22.35 7.70
CA ILE A 57 -27.23 22.58 8.52
C ILE A 57 -26.07 21.69 8.10
N GLY A 58 -26.34 20.46 7.65
CA GLY A 58 -25.27 19.57 7.23
C GLY A 58 -24.52 20.11 6.00
N ALA A 59 -25.25 20.57 4.98
CA ALA A 59 -24.65 21.23 3.80
C ALA A 59 -23.90 22.50 4.20
N SER A 60 -24.43 23.24 5.18
CA SER A 60 -23.81 24.46 5.69
C SER A 60 -22.45 24.17 6.36
N LEU A 61 -22.35 23.08 7.12
CA LEU A 61 -21.12 22.68 7.82
C LEU A 61 -20.08 22.10 6.86
N ILE A 62 -20.50 21.34 5.84
CA ILE A 62 -19.61 20.88 4.76
C ILE A 62 -19.03 22.10 4.02
N ARG A 63 -19.88 23.09 3.71
CA ARG A 63 -19.45 24.35 3.09
C ARG A 63 -18.49 25.13 3.99
N LEU A 64 -18.76 25.26 5.29
CA LEU A 64 -17.82 25.91 6.22
C LEU A 64 -16.46 25.22 6.23
N HIS A 65 -16.41 23.89 6.23
CA HIS A 65 -15.15 23.15 6.20
C HIS A 65 -14.39 23.36 4.89
N PHE A 66 -15.08 23.30 3.74
CA PHE A 66 -14.47 23.61 2.44
C PHE A 66 -13.91 25.04 2.40
N HIS A 67 -14.69 26.01 2.84
CA HIS A 67 -14.31 27.42 2.82
C HIS A 67 -13.18 27.77 3.79
N ASP A 68 -13.00 27.00 4.88
CA ASP A 68 -11.83 27.10 5.76
C ASP A 68 -10.58 26.60 5.02
N CYS A 69 -10.65 25.37 4.49
CA CYS A 69 -9.52 24.67 3.90
C CYS A 69 -8.91 25.32 2.66
N PHE A 70 -9.72 26.01 1.83
CA PHE A 70 -9.27 26.60 0.56
C PHE A 70 -8.58 27.97 0.70
N VAL A 71 -8.50 28.54 1.90
CA VAL A 71 -7.88 29.84 2.14
C VAL A 71 -6.42 29.66 2.56
N ASP A 72 -6.14 29.58 3.86
CA ASP A 72 -4.78 29.39 4.40
C ASP A 72 -4.56 28.02 5.07
N GLY A 73 -5.59 27.17 5.07
CA GLY A 73 -5.53 25.78 5.55
C GLY A 73 -6.77 25.42 6.36
N CYS A 74 -6.93 24.13 6.69
CA CYS A 74 -8.02 23.67 7.54
C CYS A 74 -7.72 23.96 9.02
N ASP A 75 -7.80 25.20 9.44
CA ASP A 75 -7.35 25.67 10.75
C ASP A 75 -8.41 26.44 11.55
N ALA A 76 -9.68 26.40 11.12
CA ALA A 76 -10.83 27.10 11.68
C ALA A 76 -10.67 28.63 11.76
N SER A 77 -9.83 29.22 10.91
CA SER A 77 -9.70 30.66 10.73
C SER A 77 -11.03 31.30 10.30
N ILE A 78 -11.84 30.60 9.48
CA ILE A 78 -13.17 31.08 9.06
C ILE A 78 -14.13 31.35 10.24
N LEU A 79 -13.89 30.72 11.40
CA LEU A 79 -14.75 30.86 12.57
C LEU A 79 -14.47 32.13 13.39
N LEU A 80 -13.34 32.80 13.19
CA LEU A 80 -12.96 34.02 13.93
C LEU A 80 -13.87 35.20 13.60
N ASP A 81 -14.23 36.00 14.60
CA ASP A 81 -14.87 37.30 14.43
C ASP A 81 -13.79 38.39 14.25
N SER A 82 -14.12 39.48 13.54
CA SER A 82 -13.18 40.57 13.33
C SER A 82 -12.81 41.27 14.63
N THR A 83 -11.54 41.67 14.73
CA THR A 83 -11.00 42.50 15.81
C THR A 83 -10.16 43.62 15.21
N ASN A 84 -9.50 44.43 16.03
CA ASN A 84 -8.50 45.40 15.55
C ASN A 84 -7.28 44.75 14.88
N THR A 85 -7.04 43.45 15.08
CA THR A 85 -5.89 42.72 14.53
C THR A 85 -6.29 41.52 13.65
N ILE A 86 -7.58 41.21 13.53
CA ILE A 86 -8.09 40.08 12.74
C ILE A 86 -9.09 40.61 11.72
N ASP A 87 -8.79 40.44 10.43
CA ASP A 87 -9.73 40.68 9.33
C ASP A 87 -10.42 39.37 8.95
N SER A 88 -11.63 39.17 9.48
CA SER A 88 -12.34 37.89 9.40
C SER A 88 -12.78 37.52 7.99
N GLU A 89 -12.56 36.26 7.64
CA GLU A 89 -13.03 35.62 6.41
C GLU A 89 -14.55 35.58 6.30
N LYS A 90 -15.29 35.73 7.41
CA LYS A 90 -16.77 35.80 7.40
C LYS A 90 -17.28 36.97 6.55
N PHE A 91 -16.48 38.02 6.41
CA PHE A 91 -16.83 39.21 5.62
C PHE A 91 -16.27 39.19 4.20
N ALA A 92 -15.59 38.11 3.78
CA ALA A 92 -15.22 37.90 2.39
C ALA A 92 -16.50 37.80 1.53
N ALA A 93 -16.45 38.26 0.28
CA ALA A 93 -17.61 38.29 -0.62
C ALA A 93 -18.29 36.90 -0.75
N PRO A 94 -17.56 35.76 -0.82
CA PRO A 94 -18.19 34.43 -0.85
C PRO A 94 -18.90 34.01 0.45
N ASN A 95 -18.59 34.66 1.59
CA ASN A 95 -19.07 34.27 2.93
C ASN A 95 -20.06 35.26 3.54
N ASN A 96 -19.94 36.53 3.19
CA ASN A 96 -20.68 37.63 3.81
C ASN A 96 -22.18 37.47 3.61
N ASN A 97 -22.93 37.36 4.72
CA ASN A 97 -24.38 37.09 4.72
C ASN A 97 -24.80 35.80 3.97
N SER A 98 -23.89 34.85 3.77
CA SER A 98 -24.16 33.62 3.03
C SER A 98 -23.66 32.36 3.75
N ALA A 99 -22.49 32.39 4.39
CA ALA A 99 -22.00 31.30 5.25
C ALA A 99 -22.79 31.26 6.56
N ARG A 100 -23.14 30.06 7.06
CA ARG A 100 -23.96 29.86 8.26
C ARG A 100 -23.61 28.57 8.99
N GLY A 101 -24.10 28.40 10.22
CA GLY A 101 -23.83 27.23 11.06
C GLY A 101 -22.74 27.47 12.12
N PHE A 102 -22.27 28.71 12.25
CA PHE A 102 -21.29 29.11 13.26
C PHE A 102 -21.80 28.83 14.68
N GLU A 103 -23.08 29.10 14.95
CA GLU A 103 -23.75 28.84 16.22
C GLU A 103 -23.85 27.34 16.55
N VAL A 104 -23.91 26.48 15.53
CA VAL A 104 -23.91 25.02 15.74
C VAL A 104 -22.53 24.54 16.12
N ILE A 105 -21.47 25.07 15.50
CA ILE A 105 -20.10 24.83 15.94
C ILE A 105 -19.86 25.36 17.37
N ASP A 106 -20.41 26.53 17.72
CA ASP A 106 -20.31 27.06 19.09
C ASP A 106 -20.98 26.12 20.11
N ASN A 107 -22.15 25.57 19.78
CA ASN A 107 -22.85 24.60 20.63
C ASN A 107 -22.07 23.29 20.76
N MET A 108 -21.49 22.79 19.67
CA MET A 108 -20.59 21.64 19.69
C MET A 108 -19.38 21.91 20.57
N LYS A 109 -18.76 23.07 20.43
CA LYS A 109 -17.62 23.48 21.24
C LYS A 109 -17.98 23.55 22.71
N ALA A 110 -19.12 24.15 23.07
CA ALA A 110 -19.57 24.22 24.44
C ALA A 110 -19.86 22.83 25.04
N ALA A 111 -20.41 21.91 24.25
CA ALA A 111 -20.63 20.53 24.69
C ALA A 111 -19.31 19.77 24.88
N VAL A 112 -18.38 19.90 23.94
CA VAL A 112 -17.05 19.28 23.98
C VAL A 112 -16.22 19.84 25.13
N GLU A 113 -16.21 21.15 25.37
CA GLU A 113 -15.49 21.76 26.50
C GLU A 113 -16.06 21.33 27.85
N ARG A 114 -17.35 20.99 27.93
CA ARG A 114 -17.94 20.41 29.16
C ARG A 114 -17.49 18.97 29.38
N ALA A 115 -17.28 18.21 28.31
CA ALA A 115 -16.87 16.80 28.37
C ALA A 115 -15.36 16.61 28.56
N CYS A 116 -14.55 17.43 27.88
CA CYS A 116 -13.09 17.35 27.86
C CYS A 116 -12.49 18.76 27.69
N PRO A 117 -12.39 19.52 28.81
CA PRO A 117 -11.96 20.92 28.78
C PRO A 117 -10.58 21.10 28.14
N ARG A 118 -10.47 22.06 27.21
CA ARG A 118 -9.20 22.48 26.56
C ARG A 118 -8.49 21.37 25.78
N VAL A 119 -9.22 20.34 25.34
CA VAL A 119 -8.62 19.21 24.61
C VAL A 119 -8.80 19.35 23.10
N VAL A 120 -10.00 19.67 22.63
CA VAL A 120 -10.37 19.55 21.21
C VAL A 120 -10.43 20.93 20.54
N SER A 121 -9.74 21.10 19.42
CA SER A 121 -9.75 22.35 18.65
C SER A 121 -11.06 22.58 17.91
N CYS A 122 -11.35 23.84 17.55
CA CYS A 122 -12.48 24.17 16.69
C CYS A 122 -12.28 23.65 15.26
N ALA A 123 -11.04 23.60 14.76
CA ALA A 123 -10.69 23.00 13.48
C ALA A 123 -11.10 21.52 13.39
N ASP A 124 -10.84 20.74 14.44
CA ASP A 124 -11.29 19.34 14.47
C ASP A 124 -12.80 19.21 14.65
N ILE A 125 -13.43 20.08 15.45
CA ILE A 125 -14.91 20.09 15.56
C ILE A 125 -15.55 20.35 14.20
N LEU A 126 -15.05 21.33 13.43
CA LEU A 126 -15.56 21.65 12.10
C LEU A 126 -15.37 20.47 11.12
N THR A 127 -14.22 19.82 11.16
CA THR A 127 -13.91 18.67 10.29
C THR A 127 -14.81 17.46 10.64
N ILE A 128 -14.99 17.15 11.93
CA ILE A 128 -15.91 16.08 12.38
C ILE A 128 -17.35 16.42 11.99
N ALA A 129 -17.76 17.67 12.17
CA ALA A 129 -19.11 18.11 11.84
C ALA A 129 -19.41 17.93 10.34
N ALA A 130 -18.44 18.20 9.46
CA ALA A 130 -18.59 17.96 8.02
C ALA A 130 -18.77 16.46 7.70
N GLU A 131 -17.94 15.57 8.26
CA GLU A 131 -18.07 14.12 8.05
C GLU A 131 -19.42 13.58 8.56
N ARG A 132 -19.79 13.93 9.78
CA ARG A 132 -21.06 13.50 10.38
C ARG A 132 -22.26 14.05 9.64
N SER A 133 -22.14 15.24 9.03
CA SER A 133 -23.19 15.80 8.18
C SER A 133 -23.43 14.97 6.92
N VAL A 134 -22.37 14.42 6.32
CA VAL A 134 -22.48 13.52 5.16
C VAL A 134 -23.12 12.21 5.57
N ALA A 135 -22.63 11.58 6.64
CA ALA A 135 -23.14 10.30 7.14
C ALA A 135 -24.63 10.39 7.54
N LEU A 136 -25.02 11.42 8.29
CA LEU A 136 -26.41 11.62 8.72
C LEU A 136 -27.37 11.94 7.56
N SER A 137 -26.84 12.42 6.43
CA SER A 137 -27.63 12.69 5.22
C SER A 137 -27.69 11.47 4.28
N GLY A 138 -27.15 10.31 4.67
CA GLY A 138 -27.19 9.07 3.87
C GLY A 138 -25.93 8.78 3.04
N GLY A 139 -24.90 9.62 3.17
CA GLY A 139 -23.62 9.47 2.50
C GLY A 139 -22.66 8.52 3.20
N PRO A 140 -21.43 8.35 2.67
CA PRO A 140 -20.42 7.50 3.27
C PRO A 140 -19.88 8.10 4.57
N SER A 141 -19.49 7.24 5.51
CA SER A 141 -18.72 7.63 6.70
C SER A 141 -17.23 7.37 6.51
N TRP A 142 -16.37 8.15 7.18
CA TRP A 142 -14.93 7.90 7.17
C TRP A 142 -14.23 8.30 8.46
N ALA A 143 -13.05 7.72 8.67
CA ALA A 143 -12.20 8.07 9.79
C ALA A 143 -11.56 9.44 9.56
N VAL A 144 -12.07 10.47 10.23
CA VAL A 144 -11.54 11.83 10.15
C VAL A 144 -10.15 11.88 10.81
N PRO A 145 -9.06 12.30 10.13
CA PRO A 145 -7.79 12.58 10.81
C PRO A 145 -7.94 13.79 11.73
N LEU A 146 -7.60 13.70 13.02
CA LEU A 146 -7.82 14.73 14.05
C LEU A 146 -6.51 15.13 14.73
N GLY A 147 -6.46 16.30 15.34
CA GLY A 147 -5.27 16.85 16.00
C GLY A 147 -4.89 18.25 15.54
N ARG A 148 -5.77 18.90 14.79
CA ARG A 148 -5.56 20.25 14.27
C ARG A 148 -5.48 21.23 15.44
N ARG A 149 -4.75 22.31 15.25
CA ARG A 149 -4.74 23.49 16.09
C ARG A 149 -5.50 24.60 15.38
N ASP A 150 -6.13 25.44 16.18
CA ASP A 150 -6.87 26.59 15.70
C ASP A 150 -5.90 27.71 15.30
N SER A 151 -6.21 28.37 14.18
CA SER A 151 -5.52 29.57 13.74
C SER A 151 -5.68 30.72 14.72
N ARG A 152 -4.66 31.57 14.76
CA ARG A 152 -4.65 32.82 15.54
C ARG A 152 -4.99 34.04 14.69
N THR A 153 -5.25 33.86 13.39
CA THR A 153 -5.57 34.91 12.43
C THR A 153 -6.58 34.39 11.40
N ALA A 154 -7.11 35.28 10.58
CA ALA A 154 -7.95 34.98 9.43
C ALA A 154 -7.51 35.87 8.25
N ASN A 155 -7.84 35.47 7.02
CA ASN A 155 -7.40 36.17 5.82
C ASN A 155 -8.53 36.44 4.82
N ARG A 156 -9.28 37.52 5.04
CA ARG A 156 -10.38 37.94 4.16
C ARG A 156 -9.96 38.15 2.71
N ALA A 157 -8.79 38.73 2.46
CA ALA A 157 -8.31 39.01 1.11
C ALA A 157 -8.07 37.70 0.34
N LEU A 158 -7.42 36.73 0.98
CA LEU A 158 -7.17 35.42 0.39
C LEU A 158 -8.46 34.63 0.19
N ALA A 159 -9.44 34.75 1.09
CA ALA A 159 -10.76 34.16 0.89
C ALA A 159 -11.51 34.73 -0.32
N ASN A 160 -11.35 36.04 -0.62
CA ASN A 160 -11.89 36.62 -1.86
C ASN A 160 -11.18 36.13 -3.12
N GLN A 161 -9.93 35.68 -3.00
CA GLN A 161 -9.09 35.28 -4.12
C GLN A 161 -9.19 33.78 -4.44
N ASN A 162 -9.22 32.92 -3.42
CA ASN A 162 -9.03 31.48 -3.59
C ASN A 162 -10.32 30.67 -3.64
N LEU A 163 -11.44 31.20 -3.09
CA LEU A 163 -12.69 30.44 -3.06
C LEU A 163 -13.34 30.42 -4.45
N PRO A 164 -13.61 29.23 -5.03
CA PRO A 164 -14.26 29.13 -6.33
C PRO A 164 -15.67 29.72 -6.29
N GLY A 165 -16.01 30.44 -7.36
CA GLY A 165 -17.28 31.14 -7.53
C GLY A 165 -18.35 30.30 -8.25
N PRO A 166 -19.64 30.67 -8.10
CA PRO A 166 -20.76 29.96 -8.73
C PRO A 166 -20.85 30.17 -10.26
N PHE A 167 -20.02 31.07 -10.79
CA PHE A 167 -19.96 31.48 -12.20
C PHE A 167 -18.67 31.03 -12.90
N ASP A 168 -17.75 30.40 -12.15
CA ASP A 168 -16.44 30.02 -12.65
C ASP A 168 -16.57 29.01 -13.80
N THR A 169 -15.72 29.20 -14.81
CA THR A 169 -15.54 28.27 -15.91
C THR A 169 -14.81 27.00 -15.45
N LEU A 170 -14.85 25.93 -16.26
CA LEU A 170 -14.14 24.69 -15.94
C LEU A 170 -12.63 24.92 -15.71
N ASP A 171 -11.98 25.80 -16.47
CA ASP A 171 -10.55 26.09 -16.31
C ASP A 171 -10.22 26.86 -15.02
N GLU A 172 -11.10 27.77 -14.61
CA GLU A 172 -10.99 28.48 -13.33
C GLU A 172 -11.17 27.53 -12.15
N LEU A 173 -12.16 26.63 -12.23
CA LEU A 173 -12.38 25.56 -11.24
C LEU A 173 -11.17 24.63 -11.13
N LYS A 174 -10.63 24.18 -12.27
CA LYS A 174 -9.41 23.35 -12.30
C LYS A 174 -8.22 24.08 -11.67
N SER A 175 -8.09 25.38 -11.95
CA SER A 175 -7.02 26.20 -11.43
C SER A 175 -7.13 26.38 -9.90
N SER A 176 -8.33 26.60 -9.35
CA SER A 176 -8.51 26.76 -7.90
C SER A 176 -8.09 25.49 -7.13
N PHE A 177 -8.48 24.31 -7.61
CA PHE A 177 -8.10 23.03 -7.00
C PHE A 177 -6.60 22.75 -7.09
N ARG A 178 -5.99 23.02 -8.25
CA ARG A 178 -4.54 22.86 -8.44
C ARG A 178 -3.73 23.78 -7.52
N ASN A 179 -4.20 25.01 -7.30
CA ASN A 179 -3.50 26.00 -6.47
C ASN A 179 -3.41 25.59 -4.99
N VAL A 180 -4.38 24.79 -4.51
CA VAL A 180 -4.34 24.22 -3.15
C VAL A 180 -3.72 22.81 -3.12
N GLY A 181 -3.27 22.28 -4.26
CA GLY A 181 -2.60 20.97 -4.33
C GLY A 181 -3.54 19.77 -4.44
N LEU A 182 -4.81 19.99 -4.79
CA LEU A 182 -5.78 18.92 -5.08
C LEU A 182 -5.75 18.56 -6.58
N ASN A 183 -6.20 17.35 -6.92
CA ASN A 183 -6.32 16.91 -8.30
C ASN A 183 -7.41 17.72 -9.01
N ASP A 184 -7.03 18.43 -10.06
CA ASP A 184 -7.92 19.34 -10.78
C ASP A 184 -9.05 18.66 -11.57
N LYS A 185 -9.10 17.33 -11.64
CA LYS A 185 -10.21 16.58 -12.27
C LYS A 185 -11.01 15.78 -11.26
N LEU A 186 -10.36 14.83 -10.59
CA LEU A 186 -11.01 13.88 -9.70
C LEU A 186 -11.45 14.54 -8.39
N ASP A 187 -10.58 15.31 -7.73
CA ASP A 187 -10.94 15.97 -6.47
C ASP A 187 -11.95 17.09 -6.73
N LEU A 188 -11.81 17.81 -7.86
CA LEU A 188 -12.81 18.78 -8.33
C LEU A 188 -14.20 18.15 -8.49
N VAL A 189 -14.33 17.10 -9.29
CA VAL A 189 -15.64 16.47 -9.55
C VAL A 189 -16.19 15.79 -8.29
N ALA A 190 -15.35 15.11 -7.52
CA ALA A 190 -15.77 14.44 -6.29
C ALA A 190 -16.28 15.46 -5.26
N LEU A 191 -15.51 16.50 -4.93
CA LEU A 191 -15.90 17.48 -3.91
C LEU A 191 -17.09 18.34 -4.34
N SER A 192 -17.24 18.63 -5.64
CA SER A 192 -18.46 19.25 -6.18
C SER A 192 -19.71 18.38 -5.95
N GLY A 193 -19.54 17.07 -5.80
CA GLY A 193 -20.60 16.15 -5.40
C GLY A 193 -21.25 16.46 -4.05
N ALA A 194 -20.64 17.30 -3.20
CA ALA A 194 -21.30 17.81 -2.00
C ALA A 194 -22.59 18.59 -2.29
N HIS A 195 -22.73 19.13 -3.52
CA HIS A 195 -23.96 19.78 -4.00
C HIS A 195 -25.12 18.79 -4.25
N THR A 196 -24.95 17.49 -3.99
CA THR A 196 -26.08 16.55 -3.85
C THR A 196 -27.03 16.95 -2.71
N PHE A 197 -26.55 17.78 -1.77
CA PHE A 197 -27.30 18.18 -0.59
C PHE A 197 -27.19 19.69 -0.33
N GLY A 198 -28.32 20.36 -0.09
CA GLY A 198 -28.37 21.78 0.25
C GLY A 198 -29.12 22.66 -0.75
N ARG A 199 -29.00 23.99 -0.57
CA ARG A 199 -29.69 25.00 -1.40
C ARG A 199 -28.81 26.21 -1.69
N ALA A 200 -29.03 26.86 -2.83
CA ALA A 200 -28.44 28.15 -3.19
C ALA A 200 -29.51 29.25 -3.28
N GLN A 201 -29.11 30.50 -3.04
CA GLN A 201 -29.98 31.67 -3.21
C GLN A 201 -30.07 32.08 -4.69
N CYS A 202 -31.24 32.51 -5.14
CA CYS A 202 -31.51 32.92 -6.52
C CYS A 202 -30.46 33.90 -7.08
N GLN A 203 -29.94 34.81 -6.25
CA GLN A 203 -28.94 35.79 -6.68
C GLN A 203 -27.66 35.17 -7.27
N PHE A 204 -27.30 33.93 -6.90
CA PHE A 204 -26.09 33.26 -7.38
C PHE A 204 -26.26 32.48 -8.70
N PHE A 205 -27.47 32.41 -9.25
CA PHE A 205 -27.70 31.74 -10.54
C PHE A 205 -28.74 32.44 -11.42
N ARG A 206 -29.27 33.61 -11.00
CA ARG A 206 -30.25 34.37 -11.79
C ARG A 206 -29.70 34.82 -13.14
N GLY A 207 -28.42 35.21 -13.20
CA GLY A 207 -27.76 35.55 -14.47
C GLY A 207 -27.91 34.40 -15.47
N ARG A 208 -27.68 33.16 -15.03
CA ARG A 208 -27.86 31.95 -15.83
C ARG A 208 -29.27 31.77 -16.40
N LEU A 209 -30.31 32.29 -15.74
CA LEU A 209 -31.70 32.15 -16.17
C LEU A 209 -32.18 33.23 -17.16
N TYR A 210 -31.55 34.40 -17.19
CA TYR A 210 -32.05 35.55 -17.93
C TYR A 210 -31.02 36.26 -18.82
N ASP A 211 -29.75 36.27 -18.40
CA ASP A 211 -28.69 37.04 -19.02
C ASP A 211 -27.33 36.33 -18.85
N PHE A 212 -27.24 35.12 -19.37
CA PHE A 212 -26.04 34.29 -19.28
C PHE A 212 -24.91 34.93 -20.09
N ASN A 213 -23.78 35.20 -19.45
CA ASN A 213 -22.62 35.88 -20.04
C ASN A 213 -22.97 37.18 -20.79
N ASN A 214 -23.90 37.97 -20.24
CA ASN A 214 -24.35 39.26 -20.80
C ASN A 214 -24.97 39.15 -22.22
N THR A 215 -25.56 38.01 -22.55
CA THR A 215 -26.16 37.75 -23.88
C THR A 215 -27.62 38.22 -24.00
N GLY A 216 -28.24 38.65 -22.90
CA GLY A 216 -29.68 38.90 -22.78
C GLY A 216 -30.54 37.63 -22.89
N LYS A 217 -29.92 36.44 -22.81
CA LYS A 217 -30.57 35.13 -23.01
C LYS A 217 -30.20 34.15 -21.88
N PRO A 218 -31.03 33.12 -21.60
CA PRO A 218 -30.68 32.05 -20.67
C PRO A 218 -29.48 31.23 -21.16
N ASP A 219 -28.80 30.57 -20.22
CA ASP A 219 -27.72 29.62 -20.51
C ASP A 219 -28.20 28.53 -21.47
N PRO A 220 -27.56 28.36 -22.64
CA PRO A 220 -27.98 27.39 -23.65
C PRO A 220 -27.80 25.93 -23.20
N THR A 221 -27.01 25.68 -22.16
CA THR A 221 -26.81 24.34 -21.59
C THR A 221 -27.90 23.93 -20.61
N LEU A 222 -28.76 24.85 -20.17
CA LEU A 222 -29.79 24.57 -19.17
C LEU A 222 -31.04 23.93 -19.80
N ASP A 223 -31.53 22.83 -19.19
CA ASP A 223 -32.78 22.19 -19.62
C ASP A 223 -33.96 23.17 -19.62
N ALA A 224 -34.73 23.17 -20.71
CA ALA A 224 -35.79 24.16 -20.94
C ALA A 224 -36.94 24.04 -19.92
N THR A 225 -37.27 22.83 -19.48
CA THR A 225 -38.33 22.63 -18.47
C THR A 225 -37.85 23.10 -17.11
N PHE A 226 -36.63 22.73 -16.74
CA PHE A 226 -36.02 23.16 -15.49
C PHE A 226 -35.81 24.68 -15.44
N LEU A 227 -35.42 25.32 -16.54
CA LEU A 227 -35.39 26.78 -16.67
C LEU A 227 -36.74 27.41 -16.32
N GLN A 228 -37.85 26.89 -16.84
CA GLN A 228 -39.19 27.44 -16.52
C GLN A 228 -39.55 27.25 -15.05
N GLN A 229 -39.16 26.14 -14.43
CA GLN A 229 -39.34 25.92 -13.00
C GLN A 229 -38.53 26.93 -12.17
N LEU A 230 -37.25 27.12 -12.51
CA LEU A 230 -36.38 28.08 -11.83
C LEU A 230 -36.83 29.53 -12.04
N ARG A 231 -37.38 29.90 -13.20
CA ARG A 231 -37.91 31.26 -13.43
C ARG A 231 -39.16 31.56 -12.60
N LYS A 232 -40.00 30.57 -12.34
CA LYS A 232 -41.15 30.71 -11.43
C LYS A 232 -40.69 30.94 -9.98
N LEU A 233 -39.64 30.22 -9.56
CA LEU A 233 -39.06 30.36 -8.22
C LEU A 233 -38.24 31.67 -8.07
N CYS A 234 -37.51 32.05 -9.11
CA CYS A 234 -36.59 33.17 -9.17
C CYS A 234 -36.97 34.12 -10.32
N PRO A 235 -38.07 34.89 -10.23
CA PRO A 235 -38.47 35.84 -11.26
C PRO A 235 -37.42 36.96 -11.45
N GLN A 236 -37.34 37.54 -12.64
CA GLN A 236 -36.48 38.70 -12.92
C GLN A 236 -36.89 39.87 -12.02
N GLY A 237 -35.92 40.46 -11.31
CA GLY A 237 -36.20 41.49 -10.30
C GLY A 237 -36.80 40.97 -8.98
N GLY A 238 -36.99 39.66 -8.82
CA GLY A 238 -37.50 39.05 -7.59
C GLY A 238 -36.51 39.03 -6.42
N ASN A 239 -36.98 38.60 -5.25
CA ASN A 239 -36.15 38.48 -4.04
C ASN A 239 -34.94 37.56 -4.27
N GLY A 240 -33.73 38.10 -4.12
CA GLY A 240 -32.45 37.40 -4.29
C GLY A 240 -32.21 36.25 -3.31
N GLY A 241 -32.79 36.32 -2.12
CA GLY A 241 -32.58 35.36 -1.04
C GLY A 241 -33.47 34.11 -1.09
N VAL A 242 -34.37 34.00 -2.07
CA VAL A 242 -35.17 32.77 -2.27
C VAL A 242 -34.25 31.61 -2.59
N LEU A 243 -34.54 30.44 -2.02
CA LEU A 243 -33.67 29.26 -2.10
C LEU A 243 -34.17 28.26 -3.14
N ALA A 244 -33.23 27.73 -3.93
CA ALA A 244 -33.43 26.60 -4.82
C ALA A 244 -32.52 25.43 -4.41
N ASN A 245 -33.01 24.20 -4.59
CA ASN A 245 -32.25 23.00 -4.27
C ASN A 245 -31.15 22.76 -5.31
N PHE A 246 -29.95 22.40 -4.85
CA PHE A 246 -28.89 21.95 -5.75
C PHE A 246 -29.24 20.63 -6.42
N ASP A 247 -29.77 19.69 -5.64
CA ASP A 247 -30.37 18.46 -6.14
C ASP A 247 -31.89 18.59 -6.25
N VAL A 248 -32.40 18.52 -7.47
CA VAL A 248 -33.85 18.63 -7.75
C VAL A 248 -34.60 17.31 -7.57
N THR A 249 -33.88 16.21 -7.47
CA THR A 249 -34.41 14.85 -7.36
C THR A 249 -34.49 14.43 -5.89
N THR A 250 -33.40 14.63 -5.14
CA THR A 250 -33.25 14.20 -3.73
C THR A 250 -32.62 15.31 -2.88
N PRO A 251 -33.31 16.46 -2.68
CA PRO A 251 -32.73 17.69 -2.11
C PRO A 251 -32.18 17.59 -0.68
N ASP A 252 -32.51 16.50 0.01
CA ASP A 252 -32.24 16.26 1.43
C ASP A 252 -31.45 14.97 1.69
N VAL A 253 -30.92 14.32 0.64
CA VAL A 253 -30.16 13.07 0.74
C VAL A 253 -28.80 13.25 0.09
N PHE A 254 -27.76 12.68 0.71
CA PHE A 254 -26.43 12.60 0.13
C PHE A 254 -26.30 11.36 -0.74
N ASP A 255 -26.51 11.51 -2.05
CA ASP A 255 -26.47 10.42 -3.04
C ASP A 255 -25.80 10.87 -4.36
N ASN A 256 -25.93 10.08 -5.43
CA ASN A 256 -25.35 10.41 -6.73
C ASN A 256 -26.28 11.15 -7.71
N LYS A 257 -27.44 11.66 -7.27
CA LYS A 257 -28.42 12.33 -8.15
C LYS A 257 -27.94 13.68 -8.64
N TYR A 258 -27.05 14.36 -7.93
CA TYR A 258 -26.33 15.54 -8.43
C TYR A 258 -25.73 15.30 -9.82
N PHE A 259 -24.96 14.21 -9.98
CA PHE A 259 -24.34 13.87 -11.27
C PHE A 259 -25.36 13.43 -12.32
N SER A 260 -26.45 12.79 -11.91
CA SER A 260 -27.58 12.48 -12.80
C SER A 260 -28.26 13.75 -13.32
N ASN A 261 -28.40 14.77 -12.47
CA ASN A 261 -28.94 16.08 -12.83
C ASN A 261 -28.02 16.81 -13.80
N LEU A 262 -26.69 16.79 -13.60
CA LEU A 262 -25.73 17.39 -14.54
C LEU A 262 -25.84 16.77 -15.94
N ARG A 263 -25.93 15.44 -16.02
CA ARG A 263 -26.16 14.70 -17.29
C ARG A 263 -27.46 15.12 -17.97
N GLY A 264 -28.49 15.37 -17.16
CA GLY A 264 -29.79 15.87 -17.60
C GLY A 264 -29.84 17.38 -17.86
N ARG A 265 -28.71 18.11 -17.84
CA ARG A 265 -28.65 19.57 -18.02
C ARG A 265 -29.40 20.36 -16.94
N LYS A 266 -29.45 19.80 -15.73
CA LYS A 266 -30.16 20.32 -14.56
C LYS A 266 -29.24 20.71 -13.40
N GLY A 267 -27.95 20.96 -13.66
CA GLY A 267 -27.09 21.63 -12.67
C GLY A 267 -27.69 22.99 -12.31
N LEU A 268 -27.63 23.39 -11.04
CA LEU A 268 -28.23 24.66 -10.59
C LEU A 268 -27.31 25.84 -10.93
N LEU A 269 -26.06 25.78 -10.46
CA LEU A 269 -25.05 26.79 -10.74
C LEU A 269 -24.43 26.59 -12.11
N GLN A 270 -23.83 27.65 -12.64
CA GLN A 270 -23.04 27.55 -13.87
C GLN A 270 -21.83 26.64 -13.63
N SER A 271 -21.06 26.90 -12.56
CA SER A 271 -19.88 26.12 -12.18
C SER A 271 -20.13 24.62 -12.12
N ASP A 272 -21.32 24.21 -11.67
CA ASP A 272 -21.71 22.80 -11.60
C ASP A 272 -21.89 22.19 -13.00
N GLN A 273 -22.59 22.92 -13.89
CA GLN A 273 -22.90 22.42 -15.23
C GLN A 273 -21.67 22.40 -16.15
N GLU A 274 -20.68 23.27 -15.91
CA GLU A 274 -19.40 23.26 -16.61
C GLU A 274 -18.67 21.91 -16.47
N LEU A 275 -18.82 21.20 -15.35
CA LEU A 275 -18.19 19.87 -15.14
C LEU A 275 -18.59 18.82 -16.19
N PHE A 276 -19.73 19.00 -16.86
CA PHE A 276 -20.25 18.06 -17.84
C PHE A 276 -20.47 18.67 -19.24
N SER A 277 -20.85 19.95 -19.31
CA SER A 277 -21.33 20.56 -20.56
C SER A 277 -20.34 21.46 -21.27
N THR A 278 -19.15 21.69 -20.71
CA THR A 278 -18.06 22.32 -21.49
C THR A 278 -17.66 21.39 -22.65
N PRO A 279 -17.59 21.88 -23.90
CA PRO A 279 -17.17 21.07 -25.03
C PRO A 279 -15.78 20.46 -24.82
N GLY A 280 -15.68 19.13 -24.87
CA GLY A 280 -14.41 18.42 -24.65
C GLY A 280 -13.95 18.34 -23.19
N ALA A 281 -14.84 18.59 -22.22
CA ALA A 281 -14.53 18.50 -20.80
C ALA A 281 -13.93 17.13 -20.42
N ASP A 282 -12.70 17.14 -19.90
CA ASP A 282 -12.02 15.95 -19.39
C ASP A 282 -12.54 15.49 -18.02
N THR A 283 -13.51 16.21 -17.46
CA THR A 283 -14.29 15.85 -16.26
C THR A 283 -15.58 15.09 -16.58
N ALA A 284 -16.07 15.14 -17.83
CA ALA A 284 -17.38 14.57 -18.19
C ALA A 284 -17.45 13.06 -17.93
N ALA A 285 -16.39 12.32 -18.23
CA ALA A 285 -16.34 10.87 -17.99
C ALA A 285 -16.47 10.51 -16.49
N ILE A 286 -15.95 11.36 -15.59
CA ILE A 286 -16.05 11.16 -14.14
C ILE A 286 -17.49 11.44 -13.67
N VAL A 287 -18.10 12.50 -14.20
CA VAL A 287 -19.53 12.82 -13.94
C VAL A 287 -20.43 11.67 -14.43
N GLU A 288 -20.13 11.07 -15.58
CA GLU A 288 -20.87 9.93 -16.10
C GLU A 288 -20.76 8.70 -15.21
N ASP A 289 -19.54 8.36 -14.78
CA ASP A 289 -19.28 7.23 -13.90
C ASP A 289 -20.01 7.41 -12.56
N PHE A 290 -19.84 8.56 -11.91
CA PHE A 290 -20.49 8.85 -10.63
C PHE A 290 -22.01 8.87 -10.74
N GLY A 291 -22.54 9.38 -11.86
CA GLY A 291 -23.99 9.36 -12.12
C GLY A 291 -24.56 7.96 -12.35
N ARG A 292 -23.76 6.96 -12.72
CA ARG A 292 -24.18 5.55 -12.88
C ARG A 292 -23.83 4.69 -11.67
N ASN A 293 -22.81 5.08 -10.90
CA ASN A 293 -22.23 4.27 -9.84
C ASN A 293 -22.03 5.09 -8.56
N GLN A 294 -22.99 4.98 -7.64
CA GLN A 294 -22.92 5.65 -6.34
C GLN A 294 -21.73 5.19 -5.49
N ASN A 295 -21.33 3.92 -5.58
CA ASN A 295 -20.19 3.41 -4.83
C ASN A 295 -18.87 4.04 -5.32
N ALA A 296 -18.73 4.25 -6.64
CA ALA A 296 -17.60 4.97 -7.20
C ALA A 296 -17.56 6.43 -6.73
N PHE A 297 -18.70 7.13 -6.74
CA PHE A 297 -18.81 8.48 -6.18
C PHE A 297 -18.39 8.51 -4.71
N PHE A 298 -19.01 7.70 -3.85
CA PHE A 298 -18.77 7.70 -2.41
C PHE A 298 -17.31 7.41 -2.05
N LYS A 299 -16.69 6.42 -2.70
CA LYS A 299 -15.28 6.08 -2.49
C LYS A 299 -14.34 7.26 -2.81
N ASN A 300 -14.60 7.95 -3.92
CA ASN A 300 -13.78 9.08 -4.33
C ASN A 300 -14.07 10.32 -3.48
N PHE A 301 -15.35 10.57 -3.12
CA PHE A 301 -15.74 11.66 -2.22
C PHE A 301 -15.02 11.58 -0.86
N VAL A 302 -15.00 10.40 -0.23
CA VAL A 302 -14.25 10.17 1.03
C VAL A 302 -12.76 10.50 0.85
N THR A 303 -12.17 10.02 -0.23
CA THR A 303 -10.75 10.22 -0.53
C THR A 303 -10.44 11.72 -0.68
N SER A 304 -11.26 12.44 -1.43
CA SER A 304 -11.09 13.86 -1.68
C SER A 304 -11.39 14.72 -0.45
N MET A 305 -12.38 14.37 0.37
CA MET A 305 -12.66 15.04 1.66
C MET A 305 -11.50 14.91 2.64
N ILE A 306 -10.85 13.74 2.70
CA ILE A 306 -9.66 13.54 3.53
C ILE A 306 -8.48 14.38 3.01
N ARG A 307 -8.25 14.41 1.68
CA ARG A 307 -7.21 15.26 1.08
C ARG A 307 -7.45 16.74 1.37
N MET A 308 -8.68 17.21 1.15
CA MET A 308 -9.07 18.58 1.43
C MET A 308 -8.91 18.92 2.91
N GLY A 309 -9.41 18.08 3.82
CA GLY A 309 -9.30 18.28 5.27
C GLY A 309 -7.87 18.29 5.81
N ASN A 310 -6.89 17.88 5.00
CA ASN A 310 -5.47 17.84 5.33
C ASN A 310 -4.67 18.94 4.60
N LEU A 311 -5.33 19.95 4.03
CA LEU A 311 -4.68 21.12 3.48
C LEU A 311 -4.10 21.99 4.60
N LYS A 312 -2.76 22.07 4.64
CA LYS A 312 -1.97 22.94 5.54
C LYS A 312 -2.47 22.97 7.02
N PRO A 313 -2.71 21.82 7.68
CA PRO A 313 -3.24 21.84 9.03
C PRO A 313 -2.21 22.42 10.01
N LEU A 314 -2.65 23.29 10.92
CA LEU A 314 -1.81 23.70 12.05
C LEU A 314 -1.79 22.57 13.07
N THR A 315 -0.62 22.29 13.66
CA THR A 315 -0.42 21.22 14.64
C THR A 315 0.54 21.64 15.74
N GLY A 316 0.57 20.89 16.85
CA GLY A 316 1.51 21.14 17.94
C GLY A 316 1.41 22.57 18.50
N ASN A 317 2.47 23.36 18.32
CA ASN A 317 2.57 24.76 18.75
C ASN A 317 2.23 25.80 17.65
N GLN A 318 1.91 25.37 16.43
CA GLN A 318 1.65 26.25 15.28
C GLN A 318 0.35 27.05 15.44
N GLY A 319 -0.61 26.52 16.21
CA GLY A 319 -1.86 27.20 16.57
C GLY A 319 -2.17 27.02 18.06
N GLU A 320 -3.44 27.17 18.43
CA GLU A 320 -3.92 26.99 19.81
C GLU A 320 -5.14 26.06 19.89
N ILE A 321 -5.63 25.82 21.11
CA ILE A 321 -6.97 25.25 21.32
C ILE A 321 -7.82 26.39 21.87
N ARG A 322 -8.68 26.98 21.04
CA ARG A 322 -9.51 28.10 21.47
C ARG A 322 -10.59 27.59 22.43
N LEU A 323 -10.88 28.34 23.50
CA LEU A 323 -12.02 28.06 24.37
C LEU A 323 -13.36 28.46 23.72
N ASN A 324 -13.30 29.40 22.78
CA ASN A 324 -14.44 29.90 22.03
C ASN A 324 -14.02 30.02 20.56
N CYS A 325 -14.74 29.36 19.66
CA CYS A 325 -14.36 29.30 18.24
C CYS A 325 -14.43 30.63 17.50
N ARG A 326 -14.91 31.70 18.13
CA ARG A 326 -15.00 33.04 17.55
C ARG A 326 -13.83 33.95 17.87
N ARG A 327 -12.96 33.57 18.82
CA ARG A 327 -11.89 34.45 19.30
C ARG A 327 -10.66 33.68 19.76
N VAL A 328 -9.50 34.28 19.54
CA VAL A 328 -8.22 33.79 20.09
C VAL A 328 -8.22 33.86 21.62
N ASN A 329 -7.46 33.00 22.29
CA ASN A 329 -7.34 33.08 23.75
C ASN A 329 -6.53 34.34 24.16
N GLY A 330 -6.90 35.00 25.27
CA GLY A 330 -6.18 36.18 25.76
C GLY A 330 -4.87 35.85 26.48
N ASN A 331 -3.81 36.64 26.25
CA ASN A 331 -2.54 36.55 26.99
C ASN A 331 -2.74 36.92 28.47
N SER A 332 -3.02 35.93 29.30
CA SER A 332 -2.95 36.08 30.75
C SER A 332 -1.54 35.71 31.20
N ASN A 333 -0.72 36.73 31.50
CA ASN A 333 0.48 36.54 32.33
C ASN A 333 0.03 36.00 33.69
N ILE A 334 0.04 34.67 33.86
CA ILE A 334 -0.11 34.08 35.19
C ILE A 334 1.23 34.24 35.89
N ALA A 335 1.29 35.35 36.64
CA ALA A 335 2.29 35.59 37.66
C ALA A 335 2.31 34.41 38.65
N THR A 336 3.51 33.96 38.94
CA THR A 336 3.86 33.12 40.07
C THR A 336 3.24 33.64 41.38
N ARG A 337 2.46 32.80 42.06
CA ARG A 337 2.24 32.92 43.51
C ARG A 337 2.37 31.55 44.16
N SER A 338 3.35 31.47 45.05
CA SER A 338 3.53 30.41 46.04
C SER A 338 2.56 30.62 47.22
N SER A 339 2.09 29.51 47.79
CA SER A 339 1.79 29.29 49.23
C SER A 339 1.11 27.91 49.31
N SER A 340 1.78 26.86 49.77
CA SER A 340 1.99 26.44 51.17
C SER A 340 1.09 25.24 51.54
N SER A 341 1.77 24.12 51.80
CA SER A 341 1.49 23.05 52.78
C SER A 341 0.17 22.28 52.80
N GLU A 342 0.35 20.98 52.56
CA GLU A 342 -0.16 19.81 53.32
C GLU A 342 -1.50 19.12 52.96
N ALA A 343 -1.30 17.88 52.52
CA ALA A 343 -2.00 16.64 52.88
C ALA A 343 -3.46 16.42 52.41
N ALA A 344 -3.60 15.56 51.40
CA ALA A 344 -4.47 14.38 51.55
C ALA A 344 -4.05 13.27 50.56
N LEU A 345 -3.65 12.16 51.16
CA LEU A 345 -3.40 10.85 50.60
C LEU A 345 -4.71 10.27 50.03
N VAL A 346 -4.75 9.96 48.73
CA VAL A 346 -5.59 8.87 48.21
C VAL A 346 -4.74 8.04 47.25
N VAL A 347 -4.36 6.87 47.76
CA VAL A 347 -3.84 5.75 46.98
C VAL A 347 -4.99 5.23 46.12
N ALA A 348 -4.86 5.34 44.81
CA ALA A 348 -5.60 4.52 43.86
C ALA A 348 -4.59 3.94 42.87
N ILE A 349 -4.33 2.65 43.07
CA ILE A 349 -3.53 1.78 42.24
C ILE A 349 -4.15 1.75 40.84
N ALA A 350 -3.41 2.21 39.84
CA ALA A 350 -3.69 1.91 38.43
C ALA A 350 -2.37 1.45 37.80
N LEU A 351 -2.16 0.14 37.83
CA LEU A 351 -1.24 -0.54 36.93
C LEU A 351 -1.81 -0.47 35.51
N GLU A 352 -1.03 0.20 34.66
CA GLU A 352 -0.72 -0.12 33.26
C GLU A 352 -1.84 -0.08 32.20
N GLY A 353 -1.60 0.79 31.21
CA GLY A 353 -2.35 0.84 29.97
C GLY A 353 -2.05 2.08 29.11
N SER A 354 -0.80 2.52 29.04
CA SER A 354 -0.38 3.64 28.18
C SER A 354 -0.54 3.30 26.69
N SER A 355 -1.38 4.05 25.97
CA SER A 355 -1.44 4.03 24.50
C SER A 355 -0.62 5.20 23.90
N PRO A 356 0.24 4.98 22.89
CA PRO A 356 1.22 5.95 22.43
C PRO A 356 0.69 6.93 21.36
N SER A 357 0.99 8.21 21.52
CA SER A 357 0.81 9.30 20.55
C SER A 357 1.63 9.07 19.27
N GLN A 358 1.10 9.42 18.09
CA GLN A 358 1.87 9.44 16.84
C GLN A 358 2.87 10.59 16.84
N ALA A 359 4.14 10.25 16.90
CA ALA A 359 5.25 11.17 17.03
C ALA A 359 5.75 11.65 15.64
N GLN A 360 6.03 12.95 15.56
CA GLN A 360 6.90 13.56 14.54
C GLN A 360 8.25 12.84 14.46
N LEU A 361 8.94 12.90 13.30
CA LEU A 361 10.31 12.42 13.21
C LEU A 361 11.17 13.10 14.29
N SER A 362 11.75 12.30 15.16
CA SER A 362 12.50 12.75 16.32
C SER A 362 13.81 11.97 16.41
N PRO A 363 14.91 12.62 16.80
CA PRO A 363 16.16 11.91 17.08
C PRO A 363 16.04 10.94 18.25
N PHE A 364 15.01 11.12 19.09
CA PHE A 364 14.75 10.31 20.27
C PHE A 364 13.56 9.36 20.09
N PHE A 365 13.04 9.20 18.86
CA PHE A 365 11.79 8.45 18.61
C PHE A 365 11.79 7.03 19.17
N TYR A 366 12.93 6.32 19.06
CA TYR A 366 13.09 4.96 19.60
C TYR A 366 13.77 4.90 20.97
N SER A 367 14.02 6.03 21.63
CA SER A 367 14.81 6.07 22.88
C SER A 367 14.19 5.26 24.02
N SER A 368 12.87 5.15 24.08
CA SER A 368 12.16 4.34 25.08
C SER A 368 11.67 3.00 24.54
N THR A 369 11.40 2.88 23.23
CA THR A 369 10.76 1.71 22.61
C THR A 369 11.74 0.74 21.95
N CYS A 370 12.90 1.24 21.49
CA CYS A 370 14.00 0.44 20.99
C CYS A 370 15.35 1.17 21.17
N PRO A 371 15.80 1.40 22.41
CA PRO A 371 16.97 2.23 22.71
C PRO A 371 18.26 1.78 22.01
N ASN A 372 18.36 0.50 21.67
CA ASN A 372 19.54 -0.10 21.04
C ASN A 372 19.45 -0.20 19.51
N VAL A 373 18.42 0.37 18.86
CA VAL A 373 18.19 0.22 17.41
C VAL A 373 19.43 0.55 16.57
N THR A 374 20.09 1.67 16.85
CA THR A 374 21.29 2.11 16.12
C THR A 374 22.45 1.14 16.31
N ASN A 375 22.64 0.61 17.52
CA ASN A 375 23.71 -0.36 17.82
C ASN A 375 23.45 -1.72 17.16
N ILE A 376 22.20 -2.17 17.10
CA ILE A 376 21.80 -3.40 16.43
C ILE A 376 22.10 -3.29 14.93
N ILE A 377 21.64 -2.21 14.30
CA ILE A 377 21.86 -1.94 12.87
C ILE A 377 23.36 -1.83 12.58
N ARG A 378 24.11 -1.07 13.41
CA ARG A 378 25.57 -0.94 13.29
C ARG A 378 26.28 -2.30 13.40
N GLY A 379 25.84 -3.18 14.29
CA GLY A 379 26.43 -4.51 14.47
C GLY A 379 26.22 -5.44 13.25
N VAL A 380 25.03 -5.41 12.64
CA VAL A 380 24.78 -6.12 11.37
C VAL A 380 25.62 -5.53 10.25
N LEU A 381 25.67 -4.19 10.17
CA LEU A 381 26.44 -3.49 9.16
C LEU A 381 27.94 -3.79 9.25
N GLN A 382 28.53 -3.79 10.44
CA GLN A 382 29.94 -4.13 10.65
C GLN A 382 30.26 -5.54 10.14
N LYS A 383 29.38 -6.52 10.33
CA LYS A 383 29.55 -7.87 9.76
C LYS A 383 29.48 -7.84 8.24
N ALA A 384 28.54 -7.09 7.66
CA ALA A 384 28.44 -6.95 6.22
C ALA A 384 29.69 -6.28 5.60
N PHE A 385 30.29 -5.30 6.29
CA PHE A 385 31.55 -4.67 5.88
C PHE A 385 32.73 -5.66 5.83
N LEU A 386 32.78 -6.67 6.73
CA LEU A 386 33.80 -7.72 6.70
C LEU A 386 33.68 -8.61 5.46
N SER A 387 32.45 -8.85 4.99
CA SER A 387 32.20 -9.63 3.78
C SER A 387 32.39 -8.80 2.51
N ASP A 388 31.96 -7.54 2.52
CA ASP A 388 32.04 -6.65 1.37
C ASP A 388 32.04 -5.17 1.78
N ILE A 389 33.21 -4.53 1.68
CA ILE A 389 33.40 -3.11 2.00
C ILE A 389 32.54 -2.17 1.15
N ARG A 390 32.02 -2.61 0.00
CA ARG A 390 31.15 -1.81 -0.89
C ARG A 390 29.74 -1.66 -0.34
N ILE A 391 29.38 -2.40 0.72
CA ILE A 391 28.02 -2.36 1.25
C ILE A 391 27.66 -0.96 1.76
N GLY A 392 28.60 -0.22 2.34
CA GLY A 392 28.35 1.13 2.83
C GLY A 392 27.86 2.08 1.73
N ALA A 393 28.58 2.13 0.60
CA ALA A 393 28.17 2.90 -0.57
C ALA A 393 26.83 2.40 -1.16
N SER A 394 26.58 1.09 -1.09
CA SER A 394 25.33 0.49 -1.59
C SER A 394 24.11 0.93 -0.76
N LEU A 395 24.23 1.01 0.56
CA LEU A 395 23.13 1.38 1.46
C LEU A 395 22.81 2.88 1.41
N ILE A 396 23.84 3.74 1.27
CA ILE A 396 23.60 5.17 1.00
C ILE A 396 22.87 5.36 -0.32
N ARG A 397 23.31 4.63 -1.36
CA ARG A 397 22.62 4.69 -2.66
C ARG A 397 21.17 4.23 -2.54
N LEU A 398 20.88 3.16 -1.80
CA LEU A 398 19.49 2.75 -1.56
C LEU A 398 18.68 3.86 -0.87
N HIS A 399 19.23 4.53 0.15
CA HIS A 399 18.54 5.63 0.81
C HIS A 399 18.29 6.82 -0.12
N PHE A 400 19.28 7.23 -0.92
CA PHE A 400 19.10 8.27 -1.94
C PHE A 400 18.02 7.89 -2.96
N HIS A 401 18.08 6.66 -3.47
CA HIS A 401 17.15 6.18 -4.49
C HIS A 401 15.72 6.03 -3.97
N ASP A 402 15.54 5.77 -2.68
CA ASP A 402 14.24 5.79 -2.01
C ASP A 402 13.69 7.23 -1.96
N CYS A 403 14.48 8.14 -1.38
CA CYS A 403 14.07 9.52 -1.14
C CYS A 403 13.72 10.33 -2.40
N PHE A 404 14.37 10.04 -3.54
CA PHE A 404 14.20 10.82 -4.78
C PHE A 404 12.98 10.43 -5.63
N VAL A 405 12.23 9.39 -5.24
CA VAL A 405 11.04 8.93 -5.99
C VAL A 405 9.78 9.52 -5.38
N ASN A 406 9.27 8.90 -4.32
CA ASN A 406 8.05 9.32 -3.63
C ASN A 406 8.28 9.83 -2.19
N GLY A 407 9.53 9.88 -1.75
CA GLY A 407 9.91 10.25 -0.39
C GLY A 407 10.72 9.16 0.28
N CYS A 408 11.29 9.44 1.44
CA CYS A 408 12.09 8.47 2.18
C CYS A 408 11.17 7.51 2.96
N ASP A 409 10.52 6.58 2.27
CA ASP A 409 9.46 5.74 2.85
C ASP A 409 9.73 4.23 2.67
N ALA A 410 10.94 3.85 2.26
CA ALA A 410 11.36 2.50 1.95
C ALA A 410 10.54 1.79 0.86
N SER A 411 9.85 2.53 -0.02
CA SER A 411 9.19 1.98 -1.21
C SER A 411 10.18 1.25 -2.12
N VAL A 412 11.44 1.69 -2.18
CA VAL A 412 12.50 1.05 -3.00
C VAL A 412 12.77 -0.40 -2.57
N LEU A 413 12.40 -0.76 -1.33
CA LEU A 413 12.61 -2.09 -0.78
C LEU A 413 11.49 -3.08 -1.15
N LEU A 414 10.34 -2.63 -1.65
CA LEU A 414 9.23 -3.51 -2.03
C LEU A 414 9.58 -4.38 -3.23
N ASP A 415 9.16 -5.65 -3.22
CA ASP A 415 9.21 -6.52 -4.40
C ASP A 415 7.96 -6.35 -5.27
N ASN A 416 8.03 -6.76 -6.54
CA ASN A 416 6.88 -6.73 -7.42
C ASN A 416 5.74 -7.56 -6.83
N THR A 417 4.56 -6.95 -6.83
CA THR A 417 3.30 -7.66 -6.68
C THR A 417 2.36 -7.11 -7.75
N THR A 418 1.10 -7.43 -7.66
CA THR A 418 0.12 -7.11 -8.69
C THR A 418 -0.49 -5.73 -8.51
N THR A 419 -0.36 -5.20 -7.30
CA THR A 419 -0.63 -3.80 -6.96
C THR A 419 0.65 -2.99 -6.75
N ILE A 420 1.83 -3.60 -6.85
CA ILE A 420 3.13 -2.97 -6.62
C ILE A 420 4.03 -3.15 -7.84
N ASP A 421 4.18 -2.10 -8.63
CA ASP A 421 5.24 -2.00 -9.64
C ASP A 421 6.51 -1.44 -8.99
N SER A 422 7.41 -2.35 -8.63
CA SER A 422 8.55 -2.08 -7.77
C SER A 422 9.62 -1.24 -8.45
N GLU A 423 10.11 -0.25 -7.70
CA GLU A 423 11.24 0.60 -8.06
C GLU A 423 12.54 -0.18 -8.26
N LYS A 424 12.68 -1.40 -7.71
CA LYS A 424 13.85 -2.25 -7.93
C LYS A 424 14.10 -2.58 -9.39
N PHE A 425 13.03 -2.62 -10.18
CA PHE A 425 13.07 -2.95 -11.60
C PHE A 425 13.11 -1.70 -12.49
N ALA A 426 13.15 -0.49 -11.91
CA ALA A 426 13.43 0.73 -12.66
C ALA A 426 14.82 0.64 -13.32
N ALA A 427 15.02 1.24 -14.49
CA ALA A 427 16.27 1.18 -15.24
C ALA A 427 17.51 1.59 -14.41
N PRO A 428 17.46 2.60 -13.52
CA PRO A 428 18.59 2.94 -12.64
C PRO A 428 18.90 1.89 -11.56
N ASN A 429 17.93 1.04 -11.21
CA ASN A 429 18.02 0.07 -10.10
C ASN A 429 18.22 -1.37 -10.57
N ASN A 430 17.65 -1.73 -11.72
CA ASN A 430 17.59 -3.10 -12.20
C ASN A 430 19.00 -3.68 -12.41
N ASN A 431 19.30 -4.78 -11.72
CA ASN A 431 20.63 -5.42 -11.70
C ASN A 431 21.78 -4.46 -11.30
N SER A 432 21.48 -3.40 -10.55
CA SER A 432 22.45 -2.36 -10.15
C SER A 432 22.33 -2.02 -8.67
N ALA A 433 21.12 -1.75 -8.15
CA ALA A 433 20.88 -1.53 -6.73
C ALA A 433 21.07 -2.83 -5.94
N ARG A 434 21.67 -2.76 -4.75
CA ARG A 434 22.01 -3.93 -3.93
C ARG A 434 22.06 -3.59 -2.44
N GLY A 435 22.15 -4.61 -1.58
CA GLY A 435 22.15 -4.44 -0.12
C GLY A 435 20.77 -4.67 0.52
N PHE A 436 19.78 -5.09 -0.28
CA PHE A 436 18.44 -5.44 0.20
C PHE A 436 18.48 -6.55 1.26
N GLU A 437 19.33 -7.56 1.04
CA GLU A 437 19.57 -8.68 1.95
C GLU A 437 20.18 -8.25 3.29
N VAL A 438 20.99 -7.18 3.29
CA VAL A 438 21.58 -6.63 4.51
C VAL A 438 20.51 -5.86 5.30
N ILE A 439 19.63 -5.12 4.61
CA ILE A 439 18.46 -4.50 5.24
C ILE A 439 17.51 -5.57 5.82
N ASP A 440 17.31 -6.71 5.15
CA ASP A 440 16.50 -7.80 5.70
C ASP A 440 17.11 -8.38 6.98
N GLN A 441 18.44 -8.54 7.03
CA GLN A 441 19.15 -8.98 8.23
C GLN A 441 19.04 -7.96 9.36
N MET A 442 19.17 -6.66 9.06
CA MET A 442 18.96 -5.58 10.03
C MET A 442 17.53 -5.64 10.56
N LYS A 443 16.55 -5.78 9.67
CA LYS A 443 15.14 -5.88 10.05
C LYS A 443 14.88 -7.09 10.93
N ALA A 444 15.38 -8.26 10.58
CA ALA A 444 15.25 -9.46 11.40
C ALA A 444 15.88 -9.28 12.80
N ALA A 445 17.08 -8.67 12.87
CA ALA A 445 17.75 -8.41 14.14
C ALA A 445 16.99 -7.38 15.00
N VAL A 446 16.46 -6.33 14.37
CA VAL A 446 15.66 -5.29 15.05
C VAL A 446 14.31 -5.83 15.49
N GLU A 447 13.61 -6.61 14.67
CA GLU A 447 12.33 -7.25 15.05
C GLU A 447 12.52 -8.26 16.18
N LYS A 448 13.66 -8.95 16.24
CA LYS A 448 13.98 -9.83 17.37
C LYS A 448 14.15 -9.06 18.69
N ALA A 449 14.71 -7.86 18.63
CA ALA A 449 14.98 -7.04 19.82
C ALA A 449 13.80 -6.17 20.23
N CYS A 450 13.08 -5.63 19.23
CA CYS A 450 12.04 -4.62 19.37
C CYS A 450 10.91 -4.91 18.35
N PRO A 451 10.10 -5.95 18.58
CA PRO A 451 9.09 -6.39 17.61
C PRO A 451 8.11 -5.28 17.23
N ARG A 452 7.89 -5.08 15.93
CA ARG A 452 6.91 -4.14 15.35
C ARG A 452 7.13 -2.67 15.71
N VAL A 453 8.33 -2.32 16.19
CA VAL A 453 8.63 -0.95 16.62
C VAL A 453 9.21 -0.13 15.48
N VAL A 454 10.24 -0.64 14.79
CA VAL A 454 11.11 0.15 13.91
C VAL A 454 10.77 -0.10 12.43
N SER A 455 10.55 0.96 11.65
CA SER A 455 10.27 0.86 10.21
C SER A 455 11.49 0.47 9.40
N CYS A 456 11.26 -0.09 8.22
CA CYS A 456 12.31 -0.30 7.22
C CYS A 456 12.88 1.02 6.71
N ALA A 457 12.07 2.08 6.61
CA ALA A 457 12.49 3.43 6.26
C ALA A 457 13.51 4.01 7.26
N ASP A 458 13.28 3.83 8.57
CA ASP A 458 14.25 4.24 9.58
C ASP A 458 15.47 3.33 9.62
N ILE A 459 15.32 2.02 9.38
CA ILE A 459 16.48 1.13 9.23
C ILE A 459 17.37 1.60 8.09
N LEU A 460 16.79 1.95 6.93
CA LEU A 460 17.53 2.44 5.77
C LEU A 460 18.22 3.79 6.06
N THR A 461 17.53 4.69 6.77
CA THR A 461 18.09 5.99 7.19
C THR A 461 19.28 5.82 8.14
N ILE A 462 19.13 4.99 9.18
CA ILE A 462 20.22 4.68 10.13
C ILE A 462 21.38 3.99 9.41
N ALA A 463 21.07 3.03 8.54
CA ALA A 463 22.09 2.29 7.80
C ALA A 463 22.92 3.20 6.88
N ALA A 464 22.29 4.19 6.24
CA ALA A 464 22.99 5.17 5.41
C ALA A 464 23.98 6.03 6.23
N GLU A 465 23.55 6.56 7.37
CA GLU A 465 24.42 7.35 8.25
C GLU A 465 25.57 6.52 8.83
N GLN A 466 25.27 5.32 9.33
CA GLN A 466 26.29 4.43 9.90
C GLN A 466 27.29 3.95 8.84
N SER A 467 26.85 3.85 7.58
CA SER A 467 27.74 3.52 6.45
C SER A 467 28.78 4.61 6.20
N VAL A 468 28.40 5.90 6.28
CA VAL A 468 29.35 7.03 6.18
C VAL A 468 30.32 7.02 7.34
N ALA A 469 29.79 6.92 8.57
CA ALA A 469 30.59 6.98 9.78
C ALA A 469 31.63 5.84 9.85
N LEU A 470 31.24 4.60 9.49
CA LEU A 470 32.15 3.46 9.46
C LEU A 470 33.21 3.54 8.35
N SER A 471 32.94 4.30 7.28
CA SER A 471 33.89 4.58 6.21
C SER A 471 34.78 5.81 6.46
N GLY A 472 34.74 6.41 7.66
CA GLY A 472 35.60 7.54 8.05
C GLY A 472 35.02 8.94 7.77
N GLY A 473 33.75 9.01 7.36
CA GLY A 473 33.05 10.25 7.08
C GLY A 473 32.38 10.86 8.33
N PRO A 474 31.61 11.95 8.16
CA PRO A 474 30.89 12.57 9.25
C PRO A 474 29.73 11.69 9.76
N SER A 475 29.38 11.87 11.02
CA SER A 475 28.16 11.32 11.62
C SER A 475 27.14 12.45 11.80
N TRP A 476 25.86 12.11 11.80
CA TRP A 476 24.78 13.06 12.07
C TRP A 476 23.63 12.40 12.81
N THR A 477 22.81 13.22 13.44
CA THR A 477 21.63 12.73 14.15
C THR A 477 20.49 12.52 13.16
N ASN A 478 20.10 11.25 12.96
CA ASN A 478 18.92 10.93 12.17
C ASN A 478 17.65 11.36 12.90
N LEU A 479 16.74 12.03 12.20
CA LEU A 479 15.36 12.16 12.66
C LEU A 479 14.64 10.86 12.32
N LEU A 480 14.07 10.16 13.31
CA LEU A 480 13.51 8.81 13.19
C LEU A 480 12.02 8.81 13.52
N GLY A 481 11.28 7.81 13.07
CA GLY A 481 9.84 7.69 13.23
C GLY A 481 9.08 7.54 11.92
N ARG A 482 9.81 7.26 10.82
CA ARG A 482 9.20 7.04 9.51
C ARG A 482 8.32 5.81 9.55
N ARG A 483 7.33 5.79 8.69
CA ARG A 483 6.54 4.62 8.34
C ARG A 483 6.94 4.16 6.95
N ASP A 484 6.73 2.88 6.73
CA ASP A 484 7.01 2.22 5.48
C ASP A 484 5.86 2.42 4.50
N SER A 485 6.22 2.70 3.24
CA SER A 485 5.28 2.83 2.13
C SER A 485 4.53 1.53 1.87
N ARG A 486 3.27 1.70 1.50
CA ARG A 486 2.41 0.61 1.02
C ARG A 486 2.41 0.51 -0.51
N THR A 487 3.18 1.35 -1.19
CA THR A 487 3.22 1.46 -2.65
C THR A 487 4.65 1.67 -3.13
N ALA A 488 4.94 1.35 -4.39
CA ALA A 488 6.17 1.70 -5.07
C ALA A 488 5.85 2.27 -6.46
N ASN A 489 6.76 3.07 -7.03
CA ASN A 489 6.52 3.70 -8.33
C ASN A 489 7.72 3.60 -9.27
N ARG A 490 7.79 2.50 -10.04
CA ARG A 490 8.83 2.27 -11.06
C ARG A 490 8.90 3.38 -12.11
N THR A 491 7.76 3.87 -12.59
CA THR A 491 7.72 4.94 -13.61
C THR A 491 8.37 6.20 -13.11
N LEU A 492 8.02 6.61 -11.89
CA LEU A 492 8.60 7.80 -11.26
C LEU A 492 10.09 7.59 -10.95
N ALA A 493 10.50 6.39 -10.56
CA ALA A 493 11.92 6.06 -10.41
C ALA A 493 12.71 6.18 -11.72
N ASN A 494 12.12 5.82 -12.86
CA ASN A 494 12.75 6.04 -14.18
C ASN A 494 12.83 7.53 -14.57
N GLN A 495 11.97 8.38 -14.01
CA GLN A 495 11.88 9.80 -14.36
C GLN A 495 12.70 10.70 -13.44
N ASN A 496 12.71 10.42 -12.13
CA ASN A 496 13.26 11.33 -11.12
C ASN A 496 14.70 10.99 -10.71
N LEU A 497 15.14 9.74 -10.84
CA LEU A 497 16.49 9.37 -10.45
C LEU A 497 17.50 9.94 -11.46
N PRO A 498 18.50 10.72 -11.01
CA PRO A 498 19.54 11.25 -11.88
C PRO A 498 20.31 10.15 -12.62
N SER A 499 20.57 10.38 -13.89
CA SER A 499 21.31 9.47 -14.77
C SER A 499 22.83 9.76 -14.71
N PRO A 500 23.70 8.74 -14.81
CA PRO A 500 25.15 8.93 -14.89
C PRO A 500 25.62 9.70 -16.14
N PHE A 501 24.71 9.91 -17.10
CA PHE A 501 24.92 10.61 -18.37
C PHE A 501 24.33 12.02 -18.38
N ASP A 502 23.70 12.47 -17.28
CA ASP A 502 23.01 13.75 -17.24
C ASP A 502 23.99 14.95 -17.33
N THR A 503 23.55 15.99 -18.02
CA THR A 503 24.21 17.31 -18.01
C THR A 503 23.94 18.04 -16.69
N LEU A 504 24.73 19.07 -16.38
CA LEU A 504 24.52 19.86 -15.17
C LEU A 504 23.10 20.41 -15.02
N ASP A 505 22.48 20.89 -16.10
CA ASP A 505 21.11 21.41 -16.06
C ASP A 505 20.07 20.33 -15.73
N ARG A 506 20.27 19.10 -16.24
CA ARG A 506 19.42 17.95 -15.92
C ARG A 506 19.60 17.54 -14.46
N LEU A 507 20.83 17.50 -13.95
CA LEU A 507 21.11 17.24 -12.54
C LEU A 507 20.42 18.25 -11.62
N LYS A 508 20.55 19.55 -11.92
CA LYS A 508 19.86 20.61 -11.17
C LYS A 508 18.34 20.46 -11.24
N ALA A 509 17.79 20.11 -12.41
CA ALA A 509 16.35 19.88 -12.54
C ALA A 509 15.88 18.72 -11.65
N SER A 510 16.59 17.59 -11.64
CA SER A 510 16.22 16.42 -10.82
C SER A 510 16.19 16.73 -9.32
N PHE A 511 17.16 17.50 -8.81
CA PHE A 511 17.18 17.93 -7.41
C PHE A 511 16.06 18.92 -7.08
N ARG A 512 15.77 19.87 -7.98
CA ARG A 512 14.65 20.81 -7.81
C ARG A 512 13.29 20.11 -7.77
N ASN A 513 13.10 19.07 -8.58
CA ASN A 513 11.84 18.31 -8.65
C ASN A 513 11.46 17.64 -7.32
N VAL A 514 12.44 17.34 -6.47
CA VAL A 514 12.22 16.77 -5.13
C VAL A 514 12.29 17.82 -4.02
N GLY A 515 12.48 19.10 -4.36
CA GLY A 515 12.50 20.22 -3.40
C GLY A 515 13.90 20.58 -2.87
N LEU A 516 14.97 19.99 -3.41
CA LEU A 516 16.35 20.36 -3.11
C LEU A 516 16.83 21.42 -4.12
N ASN A 517 16.49 22.68 -3.85
CA ASN A 517 16.72 23.79 -4.79
C ASN A 517 18.09 24.47 -4.64
N ASP A 518 18.95 23.99 -3.75
CA ASP A 518 20.26 24.56 -3.45
C ASP A 518 21.39 23.80 -4.16
N ASN A 519 22.29 24.50 -4.85
CA ASN A 519 23.46 23.89 -5.50
C ASN A 519 24.39 23.20 -4.49
N PHE A 520 24.38 23.61 -3.21
CA PHE A 520 25.09 22.89 -2.16
C PHE A 520 24.53 21.48 -1.96
N ASP A 521 23.22 21.27 -2.08
CA ASP A 521 22.61 19.94 -1.95
C ASP A 521 23.05 19.02 -3.11
N LEU A 522 23.07 19.54 -4.35
CA LEU A 522 23.57 18.80 -5.51
C LEU A 522 25.05 18.41 -5.39
N VAL A 523 25.92 19.37 -5.08
CA VAL A 523 27.38 19.12 -5.03
C VAL A 523 27.76 18.29 -3.81
N ALA A 524 27.13 18.54 -2.66
CA ALA A 524 27.42 17.78 -1.44
C ALA A 524 26.94 16.33 -1.58
N LEU A 525 25.69 16.07 -1.99
CA LEU A 525 25.18 14.70 -2.10
C LEU A 525 25.91 13.88 -3.18
N SER A 526 26.32 14.51 -4.29
CA SER A 526 27.22 13.88 -5.28
C SER A 526 28.58 13.47 -4.67
N GLY A 527 29.01 14.15 -3.61
CA GLY A 527 30.20 13.78 -2.83
C GLY A 527 30.14 12.39 -2.19
N ALA A 528 28.97 11.75 -2.09
CA ALA A 528 28.86 10.35 -1.68
C ALA A 528 29.62 9.40 -2.62
N HIS A 529 29.93 9.81 -3.86
CA HIS A 529 30.76 9.05 -4.80
C HIS A 529 32.26 8.99 -4.41
N THR A 530 32.65 9.61 -3.29
CA THR A 530 34.00 9.46 -2.69
C THR A 530 34.36 8.03 -2.29
N PHE A 531 33.37 7.13 -2.24
CA PHE A 531 33.58 5.71 -2.01
C PHE A 531 32.52 4.89 -2.76
N GLY A 532 32.88 3.67 -3.17
CA GLY A 532 32.02 2.85 -4.01
C GLY A 532 32.54 2.65 -5.44
N ARG A 533 31.76 1.93 -6.25
CA ARG A 533 32.17 1.48 -7.59
C ARG A 533 31.01 1.56 -8.56
N ALA A 534 31.30 1.92 -9.80
CA ALA A 534 30.37 1.83 -10.92
C ALA A 534 30.78 0.71 -11.87
N GLN A 535 29.80 0.19 -12.62
CA GLN A 535 30.04 -0.78 -13.67
C GLN A 535 30.38 -0.09 -15.00
N CYS A 536 31.25 -0.69 -15.81
CA CYS A 536 31.67 -0.15 -17.12
C CYS A 536 30.49 0.31 -17.98
N ARG A 537 29.35 -0.38 -17.97
CA ARG A 537 28.15 -0.01 -18.75
C ARG A 537 27.61 1.40 -18.46
N PHE A 538 27.94 2.00 -17.31
CA PHE A 538 27.47 3.34 -16.93
C PHE A 538 28.44 4.47 -17.32
N PHE A 539 29.61 4.16 -17.88
CA PHE A 539 30.56 5.17 -18.32
C PHE A 539 31.35 4.80 -19.59
N SER A 540 31.14 3.62 -20.18
CA SER A 540 31.85 3.19 -21.40
C SER A 540 31.59 4.12 -22.59
N VAL A 541 30.38 4.65 -22.72
CA VAL A 541 30.04 5.66 -23.75
C VAL A 541 30.97 6.86 -23.65
N ARG A 542 31.31 7.29 -22.44
CA ARG A 542 32.24 8.39 -22.19
C ARG A 542 33.66 8.10 -22.67
N LEU A 543 34.07 6.83 -22.72
CA LEU A 543 35.41 6.43 -23.15
C LEU A 543 35.58 6.30 -24.66
N PHE A 544 34.49 6.10 -25.41
CA PHE A 544 34.56 5.72 -26.84
C PHE A 544 33.66 6.55 -27.75
N ASN A 545 32.52 7.06 -27.27
CA ASN A 545 31.51 7.69 -28.10
C ASN A 545 30.73 8.78 -27.33
N PHE A 546 31.45 9.70 -26.70
CA PHE A 546 30.86 10.76 -25.91
C PHE A 546 29.97 11.65 -26.79
N ASN A 547 28.71 11.86 -26.39
CA ASN A 547 27.71 12.61 -27.16
C ASN A 547 27.61 12.19 -28.64
N ASN A 548 27.76 10.89 -28.92
CA ASN A 548 27.68 10.33 -30.28
C ASN A 548 28.74 10.88 -31.26
N THR A 549 29.85 11.40 -30.76
CA THR A 549 30.92 12.01 -31.58
C THR A 549 31.89 11.00 -32.19
N GLY A 550 31.78 9.71 -31.83
CA GLY A 550 32.78 8.68 -32.13
C GLY A 550 34.11 8.85 -31.38
N ASN A 551 34.19 9.81 -30.46
CA ASN A 551 35.40 10.18 -29.73
C ASN A 551 35.19 10.08 -28.20
N PRO A 552 36.27 9.92 -27.41
CA PRO A 552 36.18 10.01 -25.95
C PRO A 552 35.77 11.41 -25.48
N ASP A 553 35.22 11.49 -24.27
CA ASP A 553 34.90 12.76 -23.61
C ASP A 553 36.16 13.65 -23.49
N PRO A 554 36.15 14.86 -24.08
CA PRO A 554 37.31 15.75 -24.08
C PRO A 554 37.66 16.30 -22.69
N THR A 555 36.75 16.17 -21.72
CA THR A 555 36.97 16.58 -20.33
C THR A 555 37.70 15.53 -19.50
N LEU A 556 37.93 14.31 -20.03
CA LEU A 556 38.59 13.22 -19.32
C LEU A 556 40.11 13.29 -19.44
N ASP A 557 40.83 13.09 -18.33
CA ASP A 557 42.30 13.00 -18.31
C ASP A 557 42.79 11.87 -19.23
N ALA A 558 43.77 12.18 -20.09
CA ALA A 558 44.23 11.25 -21.12
C ALA A 558 44.85 9.97 -20.54
N THR A 559 45.60 10.07 -19.43
CA THR A 559 46.20 8.90 -18.78
C THR A 559 45.13 8.04 -18.14
N PHE A 560 44.19 8.67 -17.43
CA PHE A 560 43.07 7.97 -16.81
C PHE A 560 42.16 7.31 -17.85
N LEU A 561 41.91 7.96 -18.99
CA LEU A 561 41.18 7.36 -20.12
C LEU A 561 41.84 6.05 -20.58
N GLN A 562 43.17 6.02 -20.74
CA GLN A 562 43.86 4.79 -21.15
C GLN A 562 43.72 3.68 -20.11
N GLN A 563 43.82 4.01 -18.82
CA GLN A 563 43.59 3.05 -17.72
C GLN A 563 42.15 2.50 -17.75
N LEU A 564 41.16 3.37 -17.93
CA LEU A 564 39.76 2.97 -18.02
C LEU A 564 39.47 2.11 -19.25
N ARG A 565 40.11 2.38 -20.39
CA ARG A 565 39.96 1.55 -21.61
C ARG A 565 40.57 0.16 -21.47
N GLN A 566 41.63 0.01 -20.67
CA GLN A 566 42.19 -1.30 -20.35
C GLN A 566 41.24 -2.11 -19.45
N LEU A 567 40.59 -1.46 -18.50
CA LEU A 567 39.61 -2.10 -17.61
C LEU A 567 38.26 -2.38 -18.31
N CYS A 568 37.83 -1.45 -19.17
CA CYS A 568 36.55 -1.46 -19.88
C CYS A 568 36.79 -1.33 -21.41
N PRO A 569 37.30 -2.38 -22.08
CA PRO A 569 37.53 -2.33 -23.53
C PRO A 569 36.20 -2.18 -24.30
N GLN A 570 36.27 -1.66 -25.53
CA GLN A 570 35.09 -1.50 -26.38
C GLN A 570 34.46 -2.87 -26.70
N GLY A 571 33.17 -3.04 -26.40
CA GLY A 571 32.49 -4.34 -26.50
C GLY A 571 32.83 -5.33 -25.39
N GLY A 572 33.59 -4.91 -24.36
CA GLY A 572 33.94 -5.73 -23.20
C GLY A 572 32.78 -5.98 -22.23
N ASN A 573 33.07 -6.71 -21.15
CA ASN A 573 32.09 -7.03 -20.11
C ASN A 573 31.64 -5.75 -19.36
N GLY A 574 30.43 -5.30 -19.64
CA GLY A 574 29.84 -4.11 -19.02
C GLY A 574 29.64 -4.17 -17.50
N SER A 575 29.77 -5.35 -16.88
CA SER A 575 29.61 -5.55 -15.43
C SER A 575 30.91 -5.38 -14.63
N VAL A 576 32.05 -5.20 -15.30
CA VAL A 576 33.34 -4.92 -14.62
C VAL A 576 33.22 -3.65 -13.80
N LEU A 577 33.76 -3.69 -12.59
CA LEU A 577 33.65 -2.60 -11.60
C LEU A 577 34.87 -1.71 -11.62
N THR A 578 34.65 -0.41 -11.45
CA THR A 578 35.69 0.62 -11.34
C THR A 578 35.35 1.57 -10.20
N ASN A 579 36.37 2.01 -9.47
CA ASN A 579 36.20 2.90 -8.33
C ASN A 579 35.73 4.28 -8.77
N LEU A 580 34.70 4.80 -8.08
CA LEU A 580 34.21 6.17 -8.28
C LEU A 580 35.25 7.19 -7.79
N ASP A 581 35.90 6.89 -6.67
CA ASP A 581 37.11 7.58 -6.22
C ASP A 581 38.35 6.73 -6.49
N VAL A 582 39.21 7.22 -7.37
CA VAL A 582 40.45 6.52 -7.76
C VAL A 582 41.60 6.73 -6.78
N THR A 583 41.48 7.68 -5.86
CA THR A 583 42.49 8.02 -4.87
C THR A 583 42.25 7.24 -3.58
N THR A 584 41.02 7.22 -3.08
CA THR A 584 40.66 6.61 -1.78
C THR A 584 39.34 5.82 -1.87
N PRO A 585 39.29 4.72 -2.65
CA PRO A 585 38.04 4.05 -3.05
C PRO A 585 37.17 3.44 -1.93
N ASN A 586 37.68 3.42 -0.69
CA ASN A 586 37.06 2.82 0.49
C ASN A 586 36.88 3.81 1.65
N VAL A 587 37.27 5.08 1.49
CA VAL A 587 37.25 6.08 2.56
C VAL A 587 36.28 7.17 2.17
N PHE A 588 35.45 7.58 3.12
CA PHE A 588 34.58 8.73 2.93
C PHE A 588 35.36 10.02 3.20
N ASP A 589 35.93 10.64 2.17
CA ASP A 589 36.72 11.87 2.28
C ASP A 589 36.42 12.85 1.13
N ASN A 590 37.27 13.86 0.92
CA ASN A 590 37.07 14.86 -0.13
C ASN A 590 37.87 14.62 -1.44
N LYS A 591 38.44 13.44 -1.64
CA LYS A 591 39.26 13.14 -2.82
C LYS A 591 38.44 13.06 -4.10
N TYR A 592 37.15 12.71 -4.02
CA TYR A 592 36.20 12.86 -5.13
C TYR A 592 36.32 14.22 -5.82
N PHE A 593 36.26 15.32 -5.05
CA PHE A 593 36.37 16.68 -5.60
C PHE A 593 37.78 17.01 -6.14
N SER A 594 38.82 16.35 -5.61
CA SER A 594 40.18 16.44 -6.18
C SER A 594 40.25 15.76 -7.54
N ASN A 595 39.59 14.60 -7.68
CA ASN A 595 39.50 13.87 -8.94
C ASN A 595 38.75 14.69 -9.99
N LEU A 596 37.62 15.33 -9.64
CA LEU A 596 36.88 16.21 -10.58
C LEU A 596 37.75 17.34 -11.13
N ARG A 597 38.51 18.04 -10.26
CA ARG A 597 39.44 19.09 -10.70
C ARG A 597 40.48 18.55 -11.68
N ASN A 598 40.98 17.34 -11.42
CA ASN A 598 42.01 16.69 -12.19
C ASN A 598 41.46 15.95 -13.42
N ARG A 599 40.19 16.19 -13.81
CA ARG A 599 39.55 15.56 -14.96
C ARG A 599 39.42 14.03 -14.83
N LYS A 600 39.32 13.55 -13.59
CA LYS A 600 39.24 12.14 -13.21
C LYS A 600 37.90 11.75 -12.57
N GLY A 601 36.83 12.53 -12.78
CA GLY A 601 35.48 12.05 -12.48
C GLY A 601 35.17 10.82 -13.36
N LEU A 602 34.62 9.75 -12.78
CA LEU A 602 34.37 8.51 -13.52
C LEU A 602 33.14 8.66 -14.43
N LEU A 603 32.01 9.08 -13.84
CA LEU A 603 30.75 9.30 -14.55
C LEU A 603 30.75 10.66 -15.25
N GLN A 604 29.97 10.80 -16.31
CA GLN A 604 29.80 12.09 -16.98
C GLN A 604 29.15 13.09 -16.02
N SER A 605 28.05 12.69 -15.37
CA SER A 605 27.33 13.52 -14.40
C SER A 605 28.22 14.09 -13.29
N ASP A 606 29.23 13.32 -12.86
CA ASP A 606 30.22 13.77 -11.87
C ASP A 606 31.11 14.88 -12.44
N GLN A 607 31.65 14.68 -13.65
CA GLN A 607 32.59 15.61 -14.25
C GLN A 607 31.91 16.94 -14.66
N GLU A 608 30.62 16.92 -14.99
CA GLU A 608 29.82 18.14 -15.26
C GLU A 608 29.86 19.13 -14.08
N LEU A 609 29.91 18.67 -12.83
CA LEU A 609 29.97 19.56 -11.65
C LEU A 609 31.17 20.51 -11.66
N PHE A 610 32.24 20.17 -12.39
CA PHE A 610 33.46 20.98 -12.48
C PHE A 610 33.81 21.45 -13.89
N SER A 611 33.41 20.69 -14.92
CA SER A 611 33.86 20.91 -16.30
C SER A 611 32.85 21.64 -17.18
N THR A 612 31.62 21.85 -16.73
CA THR A 612 30.68 22.73 -17.44
C THR A 612 31.18 24.19 -17.38
N PRO A 613 31.43 24.87 -18.52
CA PRO A 613 31.94 26.24 -18.52
C PRO A 613 31.01 27.21 -17.80
N GLY A 614 31.55 28.00 -16.86
CA GLY A 614 30.80 29.02 -16.13
C GLY A 614 29.83 28.49 -15.06
N ALA A 615 29.88 27.19 -14.74
CA ALA A 615 29.00 26.61 -13.74
C ALA A 615 29.25 27.16 -12.33
N ASP A 616 28.17 27.55 -11.66
CA ASP A 616 28.11 27.95 -10.25
C ASP A 616 28.51 26.84 -9.25
N THR A 617 28.57 25.58 -9.69
CA THR A 617 29.04 24.44 -8.89
C THR A 617 30.57 24.39 -8.76
N ILE A 618 31.32 25.04 -9.67
CA ILE A 618 32.79 25.01 -9.70
C ILE A 618 33.39 25.53 -8.39
N ASP A 619 32.83 26.61 -7.84
CA ASP A 619 33.31 27.21 -6.60
C ASP A 619 33.08 26.29 -5.39
N ILE A 620 31.91 25.63 -5.34
CA ILE A 620 31.58 24.67 -4.28
C ILE A 620 32.55 23.48 -4.33
N VAL A 621 32.79 22.90 -5.53
CA VAL A 621 33.77 21.82 -5.72
C VAL A 621 35.17 22.24 -5.29
N ASN A 622 35.59 23.47 -5.63
CA ASN A 622 36.90 24.01 -5.24
C ASN A 622 37.05 24.16 -3.72
N VAL A 623 35.98 24.57 -3.03
CA VAL A 623 35.94 24.67 -1.57
C VAL A 623 36.03 23.28 -0.94
N PHE A 624 35.18 22.34 -1.35
CA PHE A 624 35.13 20.99 -0.78
C PHE A 624 36.44 20.21 -0.98
N ARG A 625 37.07 20.35 -2.15
CA ARG A 625 38.40 19.79 -2.41
C ARG A 625 39.46 20.29 -1.44
N LYS A 626 39.46 21.58 -1.12
CA LYS A 626 40.47 22.20 -0.24
C LYS A 626 40.16 22.00 1.24
N ASN A 627 38.89 21.83 1.58
CA ASN A 627 38.41 21.81 2.96
C ASN A 627 37.41 20.67 3.17
N GLN A 628 37.91 19.55 3.70
CA GLN A 628 37.10 18.37 4.04
C GLN A 628 36.03 18.68 5.09
N ALA A 629 36.31 19.55 6.06
CA ALA A 629 35.32 19.92 7.07
C ALA A 629 34.13 20.69 6.46
N ALA A 630 34.39 21.56 5.46
CA ALA A 630 33.33 22.25 4.73
C ALA A 630 32.47 21.28 3.90
N PHE A 631 33.10 20.30 3.25
CA PHE A 631 32.39 19.21 2.58
C PHE A 631 31.52 18.44 3.56
N PHE A 632 32.08 17.94 4.66
CA PHE A 632 31.36 17.13 5.64
C PHE A 632 30.18 17.88 6.27
N LYS A 633 30.34 19.16 6.62
CA LYS A 633 29.26 19.99 7.15
C LYS A 633 28.10 20.13 6.16
N SER A 634 28.43 20.37 4.89
CA SER A 634 27.42 20.50 3.83
C SER A 634 26.76 19.15 3.56
N PHE A 635 27.53 18.07 3.50
CA PHE A 635 27.04 16.70 3.33
C PHE A 635 26.03 16.31 4.42
N VAL A 636 26.34 16.57 5.70
CA VAL A 636 25.42 16.33 6.81
C VAL A 636 24.12 17.11 6.63
N THR A 637 24.22 18.40 6.29
CA THR A 637 23.04 19.26 6.09
C THR A 637 22.16 18.73 4.97
N SER A 638 22.76 18.36 3.84
CA SER A 638 22.04 17.85 2.67
C SER A 638 21.49 16.44 2.90
N MET A 639 22.18 15.57 3.65
CA MET A 639 21.65 14.25 4.03
C MET A 639 20.45 14.37 4.97
N ILE A 640 20.45 15.32 5.91
CA ILE A 640 19.29 15.59 6.75
C ILE A 640 18.12 16.13 5.92
N ARG A 641 18.37 17.08 5.00
CA ARG A 641 17.34 17.61 4.10
C ARG A 641 16.75 16.50 3.21
N MET A 642 17.62 15.71 2.58
CA MET A 642 17.23 14.59 1.72
C MET A 642 16.45 13.53 2.51
N GLY A 643 16.95 13.10 3.67
CA GLY A 643 16.32 12.09 4.52
C GLY A 643 14.94 12.49 5.06
N ASN A 644 14.59 13.78 4.95
CA ASN A 644 13.31 14.35 5.37
C ASN A 644 12.41 14.71 4.18
N LEU A 645 12.71 14.24 2.97
CA LEU A 645 11.84 14.40 1.82
C LEU A 645 10.61 13.52 1.96
N LYS A 646 9.44 14.16 2.12
CA LYS A 646 8.10 13.54 2.14
C LYS A 646 8.02 12.23 2.98
N PRO A 647 8.50 12.21 4.24
CA PRO A 647 8.49 10.98 5.03
C PRO A 647 7.04 10.60 5.37
N LEU A 648 6.69 9.34 5.21
CA LEU A 648 5.46 8.83 5.80
C LEU A 648 5.65 8.75 7.31
N THR A 649 4.69 9.21 8.10
CA THR A 649 4.73 9.15 9.56
C THR A 649 3.37 8.71 10.11
N GLY A 650 3.27 8.39 11.40
CA GLY A 650 1.98 8.09 12.03
C GLY A 650 1.27 6.88 11.42
N ASN A 651 0.18 7.09 10.68
CA ASN A 651 -0.58 6.04 9.98
C ASN A 651 -0.44 6.10 8.44
N GLU A 652 0.31 7.07 7.90
CA GLU A 652 0.46 7.31 6.45
C GLU A 652 1.18 6.14 5.75
N GLY A 653 1.97 5.40 6.51
CA GLY A 653 2.52 4.10 6.14
C GLY A 653 2.26 3.07 7.24
N GLU A 654 3.12 2.06 7.31
CA GLU A 654 3.07 1.04 8.35
C GLU A 654 4.45 0.72 8.93
N ILE A 655 4.52 -0.17 9.93
CA ILE A 655 5.78 -0.82 10.28
C ILE A 655 5.74 -2.19 9.62
N ARG A 656 6.40 -2.34 8.46
CA ARG A 656 6.44 -3.64 7.78
C ARG A 656 7.20 -4.62 8.65
N LEU A 657 6.70 -5.84 8.80
CA LEU A 657 7.45 -6.95 9.42
C LEU A 657 8.57 -7.46 8.52
N ASN A 658 8.39 -7.30 7.21
CA ASN A 658 9.33 -7.67 6.18
C ASN A 658 9.48 -6.52 5.20
N CYS A 659 10.69 -6.02 5.03
CA CYS A 659 10.95 -4.82 4.21
C CYS A 659 10.68 -5.01 2.72
N ARG A 660 10.34 -6.22 2.26
CA ARG A 660 10.02 -6.51 0.86
C ARG A 660 8.55 -6.47 0.52
N ARG A 661 7.66 -6.39 1.52
CA ARG A 661 6.21 -6.52 1.32
C ARG A 661 5.40 -5.74 2.34
N VAL A 662 4.29 -5.18 1.87
CA VAL A 662 3.28 -4.51 2.69
C VAL A 662 2.67 -5.50 3.68
N ASN A 663 2.34 -5.09 4.91
CA ASN A 663 1.66 -5.99 5.84
C ASN A 663 0.19 -6.23 5.44
N GLY A 664 -0.34 -7.34 5.91
CA GLY A 664 -1.77 -7.60 5.95
C GLY A 664 -2.54 -6.63 6.84
N ASN A 665 -3.86 -6.55 6.65
CA ASN A 665 -4.78 -5.67 7.39
C ASN A 665 -4.52 -5.76 8.94
N SER A 666 -4.76 -4.74 9.75
CA SER A 666 -4.26 -4.76 11.15
C SER A 666 -5.28 -5.29 12.18
N ASN A 667 -6.58 -5.22 11.86
CA ASN A 667 -7.66 -5.55 12.79
C ASN A 667 -7.84 -7.06 13.05
N ILE A 668 -7.33 -7.91 12.17
CA ILE A 668 -7.40 -9.37 12.32
C ILE A 668 -6.15 -9.84 13.09
N GLN A 669 -4.97 -9.25 12.88
CA GLN A 669 -3.76 -9.71 13.58
C GLN A 669 -3.86 -9.58 15.11
N LEU A 670 -4.51 -8.52 15.62
CA LEU A 670 -4.80 -8.32 17.05
C LEU A 670 -5.92 -9.23 17.60
N SER A 671 -6.92 -9.55 16.78
CA SER A 671 -7.95 -10.55 17.08
C SER A 671 -7.33 -11.95 17.22
N PHE A 672 -6.33 -12.26 16.40
CA PHE A 672 -5.71 -13.59 16.33
C PHE A 672 -4.72 -13.85 17.46
N SER A 673 -3.88 -12.87 17.82
CA SER A 673 -2.99 -13.00 18.97
C SER A 673 -3.78 -13.15 20.28
N ARG A 674 -4.95 -12.49 20.42
CA ARG A 674 -5.86 -12.72 21.56
C ARG A 674 -6.49 -14.12 21.54
N LEU A 675 -6.96 -14.59 20.39
CA LEU A 675 -7.57 -15.94 20.26
C LEU A 675 -6.57 -17.09 20.53
N CYS A 676 -5.28 -16.88 20.26
CA CYS A 676 -4.23 -17.87 20.47
C CYS A 676 -3.70 -17.90 21.92
N LEU A 677 -3.76 -16.77 22.64
CA LEU A 677 -3.35 -16.70 24.05
C LEU A 677 -4.42 -17.26 25.02
N THR A 678 -5.70 -17.28 24.63
CA THR A 678 -6.80 -17.75 25.51
C THR A 678 -7.16 -19.23 25.34
N ASN A 679 -6.67 -19.93 24.31
CA ASN A 679 -7.13 -21.28 23.97
C ASN A 679 -5.99 -22.31 23.93
N HIS A 680 -5.34 -22.54 25.07
CA HIS A 680 -4.46 -23.70 25.25
C HIS A 680 -5.23 -25.05 25.32
N HIS A 681 -6.57 -25.05 25.25
CA HIS A 681 -7.39 -26.26 25.23
C HIS A 681 -8.22 -26.40 23.94
N LEU A 682 -7.95 -27.51 23.24
CA LEU A 682 -8.60 -28.20 22.11
C LEU A 682 -9.74 -27.54 21.29
N LYS A 683 -9.54 -27.64 19.96
CA LYS A 683 -10.49 -27.86 18.84
C LYS A 683 -11.63 -26.86 18.57
N LEU A 684 -12.03 -25.99 19.49
CA LEU A 684 -13.10 -25.00 19.18
C LEU A 684 -12.60 -23.71 18.48
N SER A 685 -11.30 -23.39 18.53
CA SER A 685 -10.78 -22.09 18.06
C SER A 685 -10.26 -22.04 16.64
N LEU A 686 -9.85 -23.18 16.03
CA LEU A 686 -9.38 -23.19 14.64
C LEU A 686 -10.52 -22.91 13.66
N ARG A 687 -11.76 -23.37 13.96
CA ARG A 687 -12.94 -22.92 13.20
C ARG A 687 -13.11 -21.40 13.34
N GLN A 688 -13.16 -20.79 14.52
CA GLN A 688 -13.34 -19.32 14.61
C GLN A 688 -12.21 -18.49 13.98
N ILE A 689 -10.98 -19.00 13.98
CA ILE A 689 -9.81 -18.42 13.29
C ILE A 689 -10.02 -18.44 11.76
N PHE A 690 -10.69 -19.45 11.20
CA PHE A 690 -10.83 -19.63 9.74
C PHE A 690 -12.28 -19.55 9.18
N THR A 691 -13.32 -19.56 10.02
CA THR A 691 -14.76 -19.53 9.67
C THR A 691 -15.37 -18.14 9.74
N THR A 692 -14.59 -17.11 10.05
CA THR A 692 -14.86 -15.78 9.51
C THR A 692 -14.14 -15.73 8.16
N PRO A 693 -14.82 -16.01 7.03
CA PRO A 693 -14.16 -16.09 5.71
C PRO A 693 -13.42 -14.79 5.35
N HIS A 694 -13.76 -13.71 6.04
CA HIS A 694 -13.24 -12.37 5.82
C HIS A 694 -11.97 -12.03 6.60
N ALA A 695 -11.59 -12.78 7.64
CA ALA A 695 -10.59 -12.28 8.59
C ALA A 695 -9.15 -12.64 8.18
N LEU A 696 -8.82 -13.92 8.03
CA LEU A 696 -7.43 -14.31 7.73
C LEU A 696 -7.03 -14.06 6.28
N MET A 697 -7.98 -14.19 5.36
CA MET A 697 -7.67 -14.25 3.94
C MET A 697 -7.69 -12.90 3.24
N HIS A 698 -8.50 -11.93 3.68
CA HIS A 698 -8.40 -10.53 3.21
C HIS A 698 -7.08 -9.84 3.61
N GLN A 699 -6.16 -10.57 4.26
CA GLN A 699 -4.82 -10.11 4.58
C GLN A 699 -3.81 -10.59 3.56
N THR A 700 -3.89 -9.98 2.37
CA THR A 700 -2.76 -9.58 1.51
C THR A 700 -1.86 -10.61 0.83
N SER A 701 -1.92 -11.91 1.10
CA SER A 701 -1.17 -12.89 0.27
C SER A 701 -2.08 -13.70 -0.63
N PHE A 702 -3.04 -14.41 -0.05
CA PHE A 702 -4.02 -15.20 -0.79
C PHE A 702 -4.95 -14.33 -1.62
N TRP A 703 -5.65 -13.35 -1.01
CA TRP A 703 -6.53 -12.44 -1.75
C TRP A 703 -5.80 -11.61 -2.81
N ASN A 704 -4.53 -11.24 -2.56
CA ASN A 704 -3.75 -10.51 -3.55
C ASN A 704 -3.32 -11.43 -4.71
N ALA A 705 -2.91 -12.67 -4.42
CA ALA A 705 -2.62 -13.67 -5.45
C ALA A 705 -3.89 -13.99 -6.27
N PHE A 706 -5.03 -14.15 -5.60
CA PHE A 706 -6.34 -14.41 -6.21
C PHE A 706 -6.80 -13.26 -7.11
N ASN A 707 -6.86 -12.02 -6.58
CA ASN A 707 -7.24 -10.84 -7.36
C ASN A 707 -6.27 -10.53 -8.50
N SER A 708 -5.03 -10.98 -8.38
CA SER A 708 -4.02 -10.73 -9.40
C SER A 708 -4.00 -11.68 -10.57
N ASP A 709 -4.26 -12.93 -10.27
CA ASP A 709 -4.18 -14.02 -11.20
C ASP A 709 -5.11 -15.08 -10.66
N ILE A 710 -6.35 -15.02 -11.13
CA ILE A 710 -7.42 -15.90 -10.69
C ILE A 710 -7.06 -17.38 -10.92
N ARG A 711 -6.12 -17.69 -11.85
CA ARG A 711 -5.56 -19.03 -12.07
C ARG A 711 -4.85 -19.62 -10.84
N ILE A 712 -4.61 -18.82 -9.80
CA ILE A 712 -4.13 -19.33 -8.52
C ILE A 712 -5.11 -20.31 -7.89
N THR A 713 -6.41 -20.21 -8.18
CA THR A 713 -7.43 -21.18 -7.73
C THR A 713 -7.10 -22.58 -8.23
N ALA A 714 -6.96 -22.75 -9.55
CA ALA A 714 -6.54 -24.02 -10.14
C ALA A 714 -5.19 -24.51 -9.59
N SER A 715 -4.29 -23.58 -9.27
CA SER A 715 -2.97 -23.88 -8.73
C SER A 715 -3.02 -24.46 -7.30
N LEU A 716 -3.82 -23.86 -6.41
CA LEU A 716 -3.95 -24.28 -5.01
C LEU A 716 -4.73 -25.59 -4.87
N ILE A 717 -5.80 -25.76 -5.67
CA ILE A 717 -6.53 -27.03 -5.75
C ILE A 717 -5.60 -28.14 -6.25
N ARG A 718 -4.80 -27.86 -7.29
CA ARG A 718 -3.81 -28.81 -7.81
C ARG A 718 -2.76 -29.17 -6.76
N LEU A 719 -2.22 -28.19 -6.02
CA LEU A 719 -1.26 -28.48 -4.95
C LEU A 719 -1.87 -29.39 -3.88
N HIS A 720 -3.11 -29.12 -3.46
CA HIS A 720 -3.79 -29.94 -2.46
C HIS A 720 -4.08 -31.35 -2.98
N PHE A 721 -4.55 -31.50 -4.22
CA PHE A 721 -4.75 -32.81 -4.86
C PHE A 721 -3.42 -33.58 -4.95
N HIS A 722 -2.37 -32.92 -5.44
CA HIS A 722 -1.08 -33.55 -5.67
C HIS A 722 -0.37 -33.94 -4.37
N ASP A 723 -0.59 -33.22 -3.26
CA ASP A 723 -0.14 -33.61 -1.92
C ASP A 723 -0.86 -34.90 -1.48
N CYS A 724 -2.18 -34.88 -1.50
CA CYS A 724 -3.02 -35.98 -1.01
C CYS A 724 -2.83 -37.31 -1.76
N PHE A 725 -2.52 -37.27 -3.06
CA PHE A 725 -2.42 -38.48 -3.90
C PHE A 725 -1.08 -39.23 -3.81
N VAL A 726 -0.10 -38.70 -3.05
CA VAL A 726 1.23 -39.31 -2.95
C VAL A 726 1.36 -40.10 -1.65
N ASN A 727 1.52 -39.40 -0.53
CA ASN A 727 1.69 -39.99 0.81
C ASN A 727 0.61 -39.54 1.81
N GLY A 728 -0.50 -38.99 1.32
CA GLY A 728 -1.54 -38.38 2.14
C GLY A 728 -1.42 -36.86 2.20
N CYS A 729 -2.43 -36.22 2.77
CA CYS A 729 -2.52 -34.75 2.80
C CYS A 729 -1.67 -34.17 3.96
N ASP A 730 -0.35 -34.30 3.91
CA ASP A 730 0.56 -33.91 4.97
C ASP A 730 1.48 -32.72 4.62
N GLY A 731 1.26 -32.08 3.47
CA GLY A 731 2.04 -30.94 3.00
C GLY A 731 3.45 -31.30 2.54
N SER A 732 3.76 -32.57 2.30
CA SER A 732 5.06 -33.02 1.76
C SER A 732 5.40 -32.37 0.42
N ILE A 733 4.39 -32.06 -0.42
CA ILE A 733 4.59 -31.38 -1.70
C ILE A 733 5.29 -30.02 -1.56
N LEU A 734 5.19 -29.41 -0.37
CA LEU A 734 5.75 -28.09 -0.08
C LEU A 734 7.25 -28.14 0.26
N LEU A 735 7.83 -29.31 0.56
CA LEU A 735 9.25 -29.47 0.92
C LEU A 735 10.18 -29.17 -0.27
N ASP A 736 11.31 -28.50 -0.01
CA ASP A 736 12.43 -28.38 -0.95
C ASP A 736 13.49 -29.45 -0.67
N ASN A 737 14.25 -29.85 -1.70
CA ASN A 737 15.40 -30.74 -1.51
C ASN A 737 16.41 -30.13 -0.54
N VAL A 738 16.95 -30.96 0.35
CA VAL A 738 18.00 -30.57 1.31
C VAL A 738 19.30 -31.27 0.95
N ALA A 739 20.40 -30.52 0.89
CA ALA A 739 21.71 -31.08 0.60
C ALA A 739 22.10 -32.10 1.67
N ASN A 740 22.44 -33.32 1.24
CA ASN A 740 22.83 -34.46 2.09
C ASN A 740 21.70 -35.09 2.94
N ASP A 741 20.43 -34.83 2.62
CA ASP A 741 19.29 -35.54 3.23
C ASP A 741 18.51 -36.30 2.16
N THR A 742 18.62 -37.63 2.16
CA THR A 742 17.94 -38.49 1.18
C THR A 742 16.50 -38.82 1.57
N SER A 743 16.02 -38.36 2.74
CA SER A 743 14.62 -38.55 3.18
C SER A 743 13.66 -37.50 2.59
N ILE A 744 14.21 -36.44 1.99
CA ILE A 744 13.45 -35.38 1.32
C ILE A 744 13.81 -35.40 -0.17
N ASP A 745 13.13 -36.27 -0.91
CA ASP A 745 13.11 -36.25 -2.38
C ASP A 745 11.86 -35.50 -2.84
N SER A 746 11.99 -34.19 -3.03
CA SER A 746 10.86 -33.27 -3.17
C SER A 746 9.98 -33.62 -4.36
N GLU A 747 8.69 -33.77 -4.07
CA GLU A 747 7.63 -34.02 -5.04
C GLU A 747 7.46 -32.88 -6.06
N LYS A 748 7.99 -31.68 -5.76
CA LYS A 748 7.99 -30.53 -6.69
C LYS A 748 8.71 -30.83 -7.99
N PHE A 749 9.68 -31.75 -7.95
CA PHE A 749 10.49 -32.10 -9.11
C PHE A 749 10.00 -33.36 -9.83
N SER A 750 8.85 -33.93 -9.42
CA SER A 750 8.19 -35.00 -10.18
C SER A 750 7.79 -34.51 -11.57
N MET A 751 7.66 -35.42 -12.53
CA MET A 751 7.24 -35.13 -13.91
C MET A 751 5.95 -34.33 -13.96
N ALA A 752 5.00 -34.62 -13.07
CA ALA A 752 3.72 -33.92 -12.99
C ALA A 752 3.83 -32.51 -12.37
N ASN A 753 4.83 -32.23 -11.55
CA ASN A 753 4.95 -30.95 -10.82
C ASN A 753 6.03 -30.02 -11.38
N ASN A 754 7.10 -30.56 -11.95
CA ASN A 754 8.26 -29.81 -12.39
C ASN A 754 7.87 -28.80 -13.48
N ASN A 755 8.07 -27.50 -13.20
CA ASN A 755 7.64 -26.39 -14.05
C ASN A 755 6.12 -26.34 -14.37
N SER A 756 5.29 -27.03 -13.57
CA SER A 756 3.83 -27.16 -13.79
C SER A 756 3.02 -26.80 -12.54
N ALA A 757 3.46 -27.21 -11.34
CA ALA A 757 2.86 -26.82 -10.08
C ALA A 757 3.34 -25.40 -9.66
N ARG A 758 2.42 -24.58 -9.17
CA ARG A 758 2.66 -23.19 -8.71
C ARG A 758 1.75 -22.87 -7.51
N GLY A 759 1.96 -21.75 -6.82
CA GLY A 759 1.19 -21.37 -5.63
C GLY A 759 1.86 -21.70 -4.30
N PHE A 760 3.08 -22.27 -4.33
CA PHE A 760 3.90 -22.52 -3.15
C PHE A 760 4.15 -21.23 -2.35
N GLU A 761 4.43 -20.14 -3.05
CA GLU A 761 4.67 -18.81 -2.49
C GLU A 761 3.45 -18.25 -1.74
N VAL A 762 2.23 -18.63 -2.16
CA VAL A 762 1.00 -18.21 -1.49
C VAL A 762 0.87 -18.93 -0.14
N VAL A 763 1.10 -20.25 -0.14
CA VAL A 763 1.12 -21.07 1.08
C VAL A 763 2.22 -20.62 2.04
N ASP A 764 3.42 -20.31 1.53
CA ASP A 764 4.53 -19.79 2.33
C ASP A 764 4.20 -18.43 2.96
N ALA A 765 3.56 -17.54 2.20
CA ALA A 765 3.18 -16.23 2.70
C ALA A 765 2.08 -16.32 3.77
N MET A 766 1.08 -17.18 3.56
CA MET A 766 0.07 -17.50 4.58
C MET A 766 0.72 -18.08 5.84
N LYS A 767 1.68 -19.00 5.67
CA LYS A 767 2.43 -19.58 6.79
C LYS A 767 3.22 -18.53 7.55
N ALA A 768 3.95 -17.68 6.86
CA ALA A 768 4.73 -16.62 7.51
C ALA A 768 3.84 -15.65 8.31
N ALA A 769 2.66 -15.32 7.79
CA ALA A 769 1.68 -14.49 8.50
C ALA A 769 1.15 -15.18 9.76
N LEU A 770 0.81 -16.48 9.65
CA LEU A 770 0.35 -17.29 10.78
C LEU A 770 1.44 -17.49 11.83
N GLU A 771 2.67 -17.79 11.43
CA GLU A 771 3.80 -17.92 12.38
C GLU A 771 4.12 -16.59 13.06
N SER A 772 3.89 -15.44 12.41
CA SER A 772 4.02 -14.14 13.07
C SER A 772 2.92 -13.86 14.10
N ALA A 773 1.75 -14.48 13.97
CA ALA A 773 0.59 -14.24 14.83
C ALA A 773 0.44 -15.31 15.93
N CYS A 774 0.72 -16.57 15.61
CA CYS A 774 0.58 -17.77 16.43
C CYS A 774 1.67 -18.81 16.07
N PRO A 775 2.93 -18.59 16.51
CA PRO A 775 4.05 -19.47 16.17
C PRO A 775 3.80 -20.92 16.56
N GLY A 776 4.03 -21.85 15.63
CA GLY A 776 3.98 -23.29 15.88
C GLY A 776 2.59 -23.86 16.14
N ILE A 777 1.50 -23.19 15.71
CA ILE A 777 0.11 -23.63 15.95
C ILE A 777 -0.55 -24.26 14.72
N VAL A 778 -0.35 -23.70 13.52
CA VAL A 778 -1.04 -24.13 12.30
C VAL A 778 -0.07 -24.83 11.36
N SER A 779 -0.36 -26.06 10.93
CA SER A 779 0.48 -26.79 9.97
C SER A 779 0.38 -26.22 8.56
N CYS A 780 1.38 -26.45 7.73
CA CYS A 780 1.34 -26.12 6.30
C CYS A 780 0.30 -26.97 5.55
N ALA A 781 0.09 -28.22 5.96
CA ALA A 781 -0.97 -29.08 5.45
C ALA A 781 -2.38 -28.47 5.65
N ASP A 782 -2.67 -27.95 6.86
CA ASP A 782 -3.95 -27.26 7.12
C ASP A 782 -4.08 -25.98 6.29
N ILE A 783 -2.99 -25.22 6.12
CA ILE A 783 -2.98 -24.01 5.28
C ILE A 783 -3.32 -24.36 3.83
N LEU A 784 -2.69 -25.40 3.28
CA LEU A 784 -2.92 -25.83 1.90
C LEU A 784 -4.37 -26.27 1.67
N ALA A 785 -4.93 -27.07 2.58
CA ALA A 785 -6.31 -27.53 2.50
C ALA A 785 -7.33 -26.37 2.58
N ILE A 786 -7.09 -25.41 3.48
CA ILE A 786 -7.93 -24.21 3.62
C ILE A 786 -7.80 -23.28 2.41
N ALA A 787 -6.59 -23.06 1.91
CA ALA A 787 -6.34 -22.20 0.75
C ALA A 787 -7.06 -22.75 -0.50
N SER A 788 -7.06 -24.07 -0.67
CA SER A 788 -7.77 -24.75 -1.76
C SER A 788 -9.29 -24.55 -1.68
N GLU A 789 -9.90 -24.71 -0.50
CA GLU A 789 -11.36 -24.55 -0.35
C GLU A 789 -11.81 -23.12 -0.60
N GLN A 790 -11.10 -22.16 0.00
CA GLN A 790 -11.44 -20.76 -0.12
C GLN A 790 -11.23 -20.25 -1.55
N SER A 791 -10.26 -20.80 -2.29
CA SER A 791 -10.07 -20.43 -3.70
C SER A 791 -11.23 -20.89 -4.58
N VAL A 792 -11.82 -22.05 -4.29
CA VAL A 792 -13.00 -22.54 -5.03
C VAL A 792 -14.20 -21.64 -4.74
N ASN A 793 -14.46 -21.37 -3.47
CA ASN A 793 -15.58 -20.53 -3.05
C ASN A 793 -15.50 -19.11 -3.65
N LEU A 794 -14.31 -18.48 -3.64
CA LEU A 794 -14.12 -17.16 -4.25
C LEU A 794 -14.26 -17.15 -5.78
N SER A 795 -13.99 -18.27 -6.43
CA SER A 795 -14.19 -18.47 -7.88
C SER A 795 -15.64 -18.81 -8.26
N GLY A 796 -16.59 -18.77 -7.30
CA GLY A 796 -18.01 -19.04 -7.53
C GLY A 796 -18.43 -20.50 -7.28
N GLY A 797 -17.50 -21.36 -6.86
CA GLY A 797 -17.74 -22.78 -6.61
C GLY A 797 -18.29 -23.08 -5.20
N PRO A 798 -18.46 -24.36 -4.85
CA PRO A 798 -18.98 -24.76 -3.54
C PRO A 798 -18.00 -24.43 -2.41
N SER A 799 -18.55 -24.21 -1.22
CA SER A 799 -17.79 -24.17 0.04
C SER A 799 -17.96 -25.49 0.80
N TRP A 800 -16.92 -25.92 1.52
CA TRP A 800 -17.00 -27.10 2.37
C TRP A 800 -16.22 -26.92 3.67
N THR A 801 -16.55 -27.73 4.68
CA THR A 801 -15.77 -27.71 5.92
C THR A 801 -14.44 -28.42 5.70
N VAL A 802 -13.34 -27.71 5.92
CA VAL A 802 -12.01 -28.32 6.03
C VAL A 802 -11.80 -28.85 7.45
N PRO A 803 -11.65 -30.17 7.67
CA PRO A 803 -11.23 -30.70 8.98
C PRO A 803 -9.83 -30.20 9.30
N LEU A 804 -9.55 -29.71 10.50
CA LEU A 804 -8.24 -29.13 10.87
C LEU A 804 -7.51 -29.97 11.91
N GLY A 805 -6.22 -29.71 12.09
CA GLY A 805 -5.36 -30.43 13.03
C GLY A 805 -4.39 -31.40 12.36
N ARG A 806 -4.16 -31.26 11.05
CA ARG A 806 -3.13 -32.02 10.33
C ARG A 806 -1.76 -31.66 10.87
N ARG A 807 -0.84 -32.61 10.83
CA ARG A 807 0.58 -32.39 11.03
C ARG A 807 1.30 -32.45 9.69
N ASP A 808 2.36 -31.67 9.60
CA ASP A 808 3.23 -31.63 8.45
C ASP A 808 4.10 -32.90 8.38
N GLY A 809 4.20 -33.46 7.18
CA GLY A 809 5.10 -34.55 6.83
C GLY A 809 6.57 -34.16 7.01
N ARG A 810 7.39 -35.15 7.37
CA ARG A 810 8.85 -35.00 7.53
C ARG A 810 9.66 -35.50 6.34
N THR A 811 8.98 -36.05 5.34
CA THR A 811 9.58 -36.70 4.17
C THR A 811 8.82 -36.28 2.92
N ALA A 812 9.46 -36.38 1.77
CA ALA A 812 8.83 -36.22 0.45
C ALA A 812 9.32 -37.33 -0.48
N ASN A 813 8.48 -37.76 -1.43
CA ASN A 813 8.82 -38.86 -2.33
C ASN A 813 8.45 -38.58 -3.79
N ARG A 814 9.41 -38.02 -4.54
CA ARG A 814 9.28 -37.76 -5.98
C ARG A 814 8.93 -39.00 -6.79
N SER A 815 9.56 -40.15 -6.53
CA SER A 815 9.31 -41.38 -7.28
C SER A 815 7.87 -41.85 -7.12
N LEU A 816 7.32 -41.73 -5.91
CA LEU A 816 5.92 -42.05 -5.65
C LEU A 816 4.98 -41.03 -6.30
N ALA A 817 5.35 -39.75 -6.35
CA ALA A 817 4.59 -38.75 -7.10
C ALA A 817 4.58 -39.05 -8.61
N ASP A 818 5.72 -39.43 -9.19
CA ASP A 818 5.84 -39.87 -10.58
C ASP A 818 4.97 -41.11 -10.88
N GLN A 819 4.76 -41.96 -9.87
CA GLN A 819 3.95 -43.16 -10.00
C GLN A 819 2.47 -42.91 -9.78
N ASN A 820 2.06 -42.15 -8.76
CA ASN A 820 0.66 -42.09 -8.31
C ASN A 820 -0.16 -41.00 -8.97
N LEU A 821 0.46 -39.89 -9.38
CA LEU A 821 -0.29 -38.76 -9.94
C LEU A 821 -0.87 -39.12 -11.32
N PRO A 822 -2.17 -38.85 -11.57
CA PRO A 822 -2.78 -39.02 -12.88
C PRO A 822 -2.07 -38.19 -13.95
N THR A 823 -2.02 -38.71 -15.18
CA THR A 823 -1.43 -38.02 -16.34
C THR A 823 -2.52 -37.69 -17.37
N PRO A 824 -2.36 -36.64 -18.18
CA PRO A 824 -3.42 -36.18 -19.10
C PRO A 824 -3.73 -37.14 -20.27
N PHE A 825 -3.01 -38.26 -20.35
CA PHE A 825 -3.06 -39.26 -21.43
C PHE A 825 -3.61 -40.61 -20.98
N GLN A 826 -4.01 -40.74 -19.71
CA GLN A 826 -4.47 -42.01 -19.15
C GLN A 826 -5.86 -42.40 -19.66
N THR A 827 -6.07 -43.71 -19.83
CA THR A 827 -7.39 -44.29 -20.08
C THR A 827 -8.23 -44.26 -18.81
N LEU A 828 -9.55 -44.41 -18.94
CA LEU A 828 -10.48 -44.41 -17.81
C LEU A 828 -10.13 -45.49 -16.76
N ASP A 829 -9.75 -46.70 -17.16
CA ASP A 829 -9.37 -47.77 -16.23
C ASP A 829 -8.14 -47.41 -15.39
N LEU A 830 -7.15 -46.76 -15.99
CA LEU A 830 -5.97 -46.30 -15.27
C LEU A 830 -6.33 -45.18 -14.30
N LEU A 831 -7.18 -44.23 -14.69
CA LEU A 831 -7.67 -43.16 -13.81
C LEU A 831 -8.42 -43.74 -12.60
N LYS A 832 -9.37 -44.66 -12.82
CA LYS A 832 -10.09 -45.37 -11.76
C LYS A 832 -9.13 -46.10 -10.82
N GLY A 833 -8.10 -46.75 -11.38
CA GLY A 833 -7.03 -47.39 -10.61
C GLY A 833 -6.25 -46.41 -9.72
N ARG A 834 -5.93 -45.21 -10.20
CA ARG A 834 -5.23 -44.19 -9.39
C ARG A 834 -6.04 -43.72 -8.19
N PHE A 835 -7.34 -43.47 -8.39
CA PHE A 835 -8.23 -43.04 -7.31
C PHE A 835 -8.46 -44.16 -6.29
N THR A 836 -8.65 -45.39 -6.77
CA THR A 836 -8.77 -46.59 -5.91
C THR A 836 -7.51 -46.80 -5.05
N ASN A 837 -6.32 -46.60 -5.60
CA ASN A 837 -5.05 -46.80 -4.88
C ASN A 837 -4.86 -45.88 -3.68
N VAL A 838 -5.49 -44.69 -3.70
CA VAL A 838 -5.45 -43.75 -2.57
C VAL A 838 -6.69 -43.86 -1.68
N GLY A 839 -7.60 -44.80 -1.96
CA GLY A 839 -8.79 -45.08 -1.15
C GLY A 839 -10.07 -44.36 -1.60
N LEU A 840 -10.07 -43.69 -2.75
CA LEU A 840 -11.26 -43.09 -3.37
C LEU A 840 -11.88 -44.10 -4.34
N ASN A 841 -12.71 -45.00 -3.82
CA ASN A 841 -13.27 -46.14 -4.56
C ASN A 841 -14.60 -45.85 -5.28
N ASP A 842 -15.10 -44.62 -5.20
CA ASP A 842 -16.35 -44.17 -5.80
C ASP A 842 -16.04 -43.37 -7.08
N ASN A 843 -16.63 -43.76 -8.22
CA ASN A 843 -16.41 -43.04 -9.48
C ASN A 843 -16.98 -41.61 -9.45
N THR A 844 -17.87 -41.31 -8.50
CA THR A 844 -18.29 -39.94 -8.22
C THR A 844 -17.11 -39.09 -7.75
N ASP A 845 -16.19 -39.64 -6.96
CA ASP A 845 -14.99 -38.91 -6.51
C ASP A 845 -14.05 -38.62 -7.68
N LEU A 846 -13.89 -39.56 -8.62
CA LEU A 846 -13.15 -39.34 -9.86
C LEU A 846 -13.78 -38.21 -10.70
N VAL A 847 -15.07 -38.33 -11.04
CA VAL A 847 -15.75 -37.37 -11.92
C VAL A 847 -15.87 -36.00 -11.26
N ALA A 848 -16.20 -35.93 -9.97
CA ALA A 848 -16.32 -34.68 -9.25
C ALA A 848 -14.96 -33.98 -9.14
N LEU A 849 -13.89 -34.66 -8.71
CA LEU A 849 -12.57 -34.02 -8.58
C LEU A 849 -11.98 -33.59 -9.93
N SER A 850 -12.24 -34.34 -11.01
CA SER A 850 -11.93 -33.89 -12.38
C SER A 850 -12.66 -32.60 -12.77
N GLY A 851 -13.84 -32.35 -12.19
CA GLY A 851 -14.59 -31.10 -12.37
C GLY A 851 -13.84 -29.83 -11.96
N ALA A 852 -12.76 -29.93 -11.16
CA ALA A 852 -11.87 -28.79 -10.87
C ALA A 852 -11.25 -28.17 -12.15
N HIS A 853 -11.27 -28.88 -13.28
CA HIS A 853 -10.82 -28.38 -14.57
C HIS A 853 -11.69 -27.26 -15.16
N THR A 854 -12.89 -26.99 -14.64
CA THR A 854 -13.70 -25.78 -14.99
C THR A 854 -12.87 -24.48 -14.95
N PHE A 855 -11.87 -24.40 -14.06
CA PHE A 855 -11.06 -23.19 -13.84
C PHE A 855 -9.65 -23.24 -14.49
N GLY A 856 -9.27 -24.39 -15.07
CA GLY A 856 -7.88 -24.72 -15.39
C GLY A 856 -7.41 -24.32 -16.80
N ARG A 857 -6.08 -24.26 -16.99
CA ARG A 857 -5.44 -24.12 -18.31
C ARG A 857 -4.39 -25.21 -18.48
N ALA A 858 -4.26 -25.74 -19.69
CA ALA A 858 -3.22 -26.69 -20.04
C ALA A 858 -2.28 -26.13 -21.12
N GLN A 859 -1.01 -26.50 -21.04
CA GLN A 859 -0.02 -26.20 -22.06
C GLN A 859 -0.13 -27.17 -23.24
N CYS A 860 0.11 -26.71 -24.47
CA CYS A 860 0.05 -27.51 -25.69
C CYS A 860 0.78 -28.86 -25.57
N GLN A 861 1.92 -28.91 -24.86
CA GLN A 861 2.67 -30.16 -24.66
C GLN A 861 1.88 -31.28 -23.98
N PHE A 862 0.82 -30.96 -23.22
CA PHE A 862 0.00 -31.92 -22.50
C PHE A 862 -1.18 -32.47 -23.33
N PHE A 863 -1.42 -31.97 -24.54
CA PHE A 863 -2.48 -32.48 -25.42
C PHE A 863 -2.09 -32.50 -26.90
N SER A 864 -0.86 -32.13 -27.27
CA SER A 864 -0.40 -32.14 -28.67
C SER A 864 -0.44 -33.52 -29.31
N GLN A 865 -0.14 -34.58 -28.55
CA GLN A 865 -0.29 -35.97 -29.02
C GLN A 865 -1.74 -36.25 -29.42
N ARG A 866 -2.71 -35.72 -28.69
CA ARG A 866 -4.13 -35.86 -29.00
C ARG A 866 -4.51 -35.18 -30.33
N LEU A 867 -3.82 -34.10 -30.71
CA LEU A 867 -4.10 -33.36 -31.95
C LEU A 867 -3.48 -33.98 -33.21
N PHE A 868 -2.40 -34.75 -33.08
CA PHE A 868 -1.58 -35.16 -34.24
C PHE A 868 -1.20 -36.65 -34.27
N ASN A 869 -1.16 -37.33 -33.14
CA ASN A 869 -0.64 -38.70 -33.03
C ASN A 869 -1.25 -39.45 -31.85
N PHE A 870 -2.58 -39.45 -31.80
CA PHE A 870 -3.34 -40.03 -30.72
C PHE A 870 -3.00 -41.53 -30.60
N ASN A 871 -2.55 -41.96 -29.42
CA ASN A 871 -2.08 -43.32 -29.14
C ASN A 871 -1.09 -43.89 -30.18
N GLY A 872 -0.24 -43.04 -30.78
CA GLY A 872 0.77 -43.47 -31.74
C GLY A 872 0.24 -43.83 -33.13
N THR A 873 -1.01 -43.47 -33.44
CA THR A 873 -1.67 -43.80 -34.73
C THR A 873 -1.23 -42.92 -35.89
N GLY A 874 -0.49 -41.84 -35.65
CA GLY A 874 -0.19 -40.80 -36.62
C GLY A 874 -1.39 -39.92 -37.02
N ASN A 875 -2.54 -40.08 -36.35
CA ASN A 875 -3.77 -39.33 -36.62
C ASN A 875 -4.27 -38.60 -35.36
N PRO A 876 -5.09 -37.55 -35.50
CA PRO A 876 -5.78 -36.91 -34.37
C PRO A 876 -6.73 -37.88 -33.64
N ASP A 877 -7.03 -37.59 -32.38
CA ASP A 877 -8.01 -38.33 -31.58
C ASP A 877 -9.38 -38.31 -32.25
N PRO A 878 -9.97 -39.47 -32.60
CA PRO A 878 -11.25 -39.54 -33.29
C PRO A 878 -12.43 -39.05 -32.43
N THR A 879 -12.26 -38.94 -31.12
CA THR A 879 -13.28 -38.42 -30.20
C THR A 879 -13.29 -36.90 -30.12
N LEU A 880 -12.26 -36.20 -30.61
CA LEU A 880 -12.20 -34.74 -30.53
C LEU A 880 -13.06 -34.09 -31.61
N ASN A 881 -13.89 -33.13 -31.21
CA ASN A 881 -14.71 -32.33 -32.12
C ASN A 881 -13.86 -31.72 -33.24
N ALA A 882 -14.24 -31.94 -34.50
CA ALA A 882 -13.45 -31.54 -35.66
C ALA A 882 -13.22 -30.01 -35.77
N THR A 883 -14.19 -29.20 -35.32
CA THR A 883 -14.05 -27.73 -35.30
C THR A 883 -13.04 -27.30 -34.24
N LEU A 884 -13.14 -27.87 -33.03
CA LEU A 884 -12.18 -27.59 -31.97
C LEU A 884 -10.78 -28.10 -32.33
N LEU A 885 -10.66 -29.28 -32.94
CA LEU A 885 -9.40 -29.82 -33.45
C LEU A 885 -8.71 -28.83 -34.38
N ALA A 886 -9.42 -28.27 -35.36
CA ALA A 886 -8.87 -27.29 -36.28
C ALA A 886 -8.38 -26.02 -35.56
N GLN A 887 -9.15 -25.53 -34.57
CA GLN A 887 -8.76 -24.37 -33.75
C GLN A 887 -7.50 -24.67 -32.91
N LEU A 888 -7.46 -25.83 -32.26
CA LEU A 888 -6.34 -26.24 -31.42
C LEU A 888 -5.08 -26.51 -32.25
N GLN A 889 -5.19 -27.04 -33.46
CA GLN A 889 -4.04 -27.22 -34.35
C GLN A 889 -3.46 -25.89 -34.85
N GLN A 890 -4.29 -24.85 -34.98
CA GLN A 890 -3.81 -23.49 -35.27
C GLN A 890 -3.09 -22.88 -34.06
N LEU A 891 -3.63 -23.07 -32.86
CA LEU A 891 -3.04 -22.57 -31.62
C LEU A 891 -1.75 -23.32 -31.22
N CYS A 892 -1.75 -24.63 -31.43
CA CYS A 892 -0.69 -25.58 -31.07
C CYS A 892 -0.23 -26.36 -32.32
N PRO A 893 0.48 -25.73 -33.28
CA PRO A 893 0.94 -26.42 -34.49
C PRO A 893 1.94 -27.53 -34.16
N GLN A 894 2.04 -28.55 -35.03
CA GLN A 894 2.96 -29.66 -34.86
C GLN A 894 4.42 -29.14 -34.81
N GLY A 895 5.14 -29.46 -33.73
CA GLY A 895 6.49 -28.92 -33.48
C GLY A 895 6.53 -27.45 -33.03
N GLY A 896 5.38 -26.84 -32.73
CA GLY A 896 5.25 -25.49 -32.21
C GLY A 896 5.65 -25.34 -30.74
N ASN A 897 5.46 -24.14 -30.19
CA ASN A 897 5.79 -23.84 -28.79
C ASN A 897 4.87 -24.61 -27.83
N GLY A 898 5.39 -25.67 -27.20
CA GLY A 898 4.67 -26.51 -26.25
C GLY A 898 4.17 -25.80 -24.98
N SER A 899 4.65 -24.59 -24.68
CA SER A 899 4.25 -23.81 -23.49
C SER A 899 3.02 -22.93 -23.69
N VAL A 900 2.49 -22.83 -24.92
CA VAL A 900 1.25 -22.07 -25.20
C VAL A 900 0.09 -22.66 -24.41
N LEU A 901 -0.70 -21.81 -23.77
CA LEU A 901 -1.81 -22.21 -22.90
C LEU A 901 -3.13 -22.18 -23.65
N THR A 902 -4.02 -23.12 -23.33
CA THR A 902 -5.43 -23.07 -23.68
C THR A 902 -6.29 -23.47 -22.48
N ASN A 903 -7.55 -23.04 -22.48
CA ASN A 903 -8.46 -23.26 -21.36
C ASN A 903 -9.00 -24.69 -21.36
N LEU A 904 -9.13 -25.28 -20.17
CA LEU A 904 -9.77 -26.57 -19.97
C LEU A 904 -11.30 -26.46 -20.07
N ASP A 905 -11.85 -25.34 -19.62
CA ASP A 905 -13.22 -24.90 -19.92
C ASP A 905 -13.21 -23.86 -21.04
N LEU A 906 -13.91 -24.16 -22.14
CA LEU A 906 -13.95 -23.30 -23.31
C LEU A 906 -15.01 -22.20 -23.21
N SER A 907 -15.98 -22.33 -22.31
CA SER A 907 -17.11 -21.42 -22.15
C SER A 907 -16.83 -20.37 -21.09
N THR A 908 -16.42 -20.82 -19.91
CA THR A 908 -16.29 -19.99 -18.70
C THR A 908 -14.92 -20.20 -18.04
N PRO A 909 -13.81 -19.87 -18.73
CA PRO A 909 -12.47 -20.23 -18.29
C PRO A 909 -12.01 -19.62 -16.95
N ASP A 910 -12.77 -18.69 -16.38
CA ASP A 910 -12.53 -18.02 -15.10
C ASP A 910 -13.72 -18.15 -14.13
N GLY A 911 -14.64 -19.08 -14.39
CA GLY A 911 -15.72 -19.47 -13.49
C GLY A 911 -15.47 -20.85 -12.89
N PHE A 912 -15.98 -21.09 -11.69
CA PHE A 912 -16.15 -22.46 -11.19
C PHE A 912 -17.62 -22.83 -11.33
N ASP A 913 -17.95 -23.55 -12.39
CA ASP A 913 -19.30 -23.94 -12.77
C ASP A 913 -19.29 -25.35 -13.39
N ASN A 914 -20.40 -25.75 -14.02
CA ASN A 914 -20.54 -27.07 -14.62
C ASN A 914 -20.30 -27.13 -16.14
N ASP A 915 -19.84 -26.06 -16.79
CA ASP A 915 -19.65 -26.02 -18.25
C ASP A 915 -18.53 -26.96 -18.72
N TYR A 916 -17.58 -27.29 -17.85
CA TYR A 916 -16.62 -28.37 -18.05
C TYR A 916 -17.29 -29.68 -18.52
N PHE A 917 -18.40 -30.08 -17.89
CA PHE A 917 -19.10 -31.32 -18.25
C PHE A 917 -19.88 -31.19 -19.56
N SER A 918 -20.43 -30.00 -19.84
CA SER A 918 -21.03 -29.66 -21.14
C SER A 918 -20.01 -29.80 -22.28
N ASN A 919 -18.76 -29.38 -22.04
CA ASN A 919 -17.66 -29.54 -22.99
C ASN A 919 -17.36 -31.03 -23.26
N LEU A 920 -17.36 -31.89 -22.23
CA LEU A 920 -17.16 -33.33 -22.43
C LEU A 920 -18.27 -33.96 -23.28
N GLN A 921 -19.53 -33.57 -23.07
CA GLN A 921 -20.68 -34.02 -23.86
C GLN A 921 -20.59 -33.60 -25.33
N ALA A 922 -20.02 -32.42 -25.58
CA ALA A 922 -19.82 -31.88 -26.92
C ALA A 922 -18.55 -32.40 -27.62
N ASN A 923 -17.85 -33.39 -27.04
CA ASN A 923 -16.57 -33.90 -27.52
C ASN A 923 -15.46 -32.82 -27.56
N ASN A 924 -15.58 -31.83 -26.68
CA ASN A 924 -14.71 -30.67 -26.58
C ASN A 924 -13.75 -30.74 -25.37
N GLY A 925 -13.70 -31.87 -24.65
CA GLY A 925 -12.73 -32.06 -23.56
C GLY A 925 -11.31 -31.90 -24.09
N LEU A 926 -10.48 -31.07 -23.46
CA LEU A 926 -9.15 -30.74 -23.98
C LEU A 926 -8.15 -31.89 -23.79
N LEU A 927 -8.08 -32.43 -22.58
CA LEU A 927 -7.18 -33.53 -22.22
C LEU A 927 -7.84 -34.87 -22.58
N GLN A 928 -7.02 -35.87 -22.95
CA GLN A 928 -7.52 -37.21 -23.23
C GLN A 928 -8.16 -37.81 -21.98
N SER A 929 -7.48 -37.72 -20.83
CA SER A 929 -7.99 -38.21 -19.54
C SER A 929 -9.39 -37.70 -19.20
N ASP A 930 -9.68 -36.45 -19.57
CA ASP A 930 -10.95 -35.80 -19.29
C ASP A 930 -12.04 -36.30 -20.24
N GLN A 931 -11.73 -36.38 -21.54
CA GLN A 931 -12.70 -36.83 -22.53
C GLN A 931 -13.12 -38.28 -22.30
N GLU A 932 -12.21 -39.15 -21.82
CA GLU A 932 -12.50 -40.54 -21.48
C GLU A 932 -13.59 -40.70 -20.40
N LEU A 933 -13.83 -39.68 -19.55
CA LEU A 933 -14.93 -39.71 -18.57
C LEU A 933 -16.30 -39.81 -19.23
N PHE A 934 -16.43 -39.38 -20.50
CA PHE A 934 -17.67 -39.40 -21.26
C PHE A 934 -17.61 -40.24 -22.55
N SER A 935 -16.42 -40.37 -23.17
CA SER A 935 -16.28 -41.03 -24.47
C SER A 935 -16.00 -42.54 -24.39
N THR A 936 -15.61 -43.09 -23.23
CA THR A 936 -15.42 -44.53 -23.07
C THR A 936 -16.78 -45.26 -23.15
N PRO A 937 -17.02 -46.14 -24.14
CA PRO A 937 -18.32 -46.77 -24.32
C PRO A 937 -18.74 -47.62 -23.11
N GLY A 938 -19.95 -47.38 -22.61
CA GLY A 938 -20.52 -48.15 -21.48
C GLY A 938 -19.93 -47.80 -20.11
N ALA A 939 -19.13 -46.74 -20.01
CA ALA A 939 -18.55 -46.30 -18.74
C ALA A 939 -19.62 -45.85 -17.73
N ASP A 940 -19.39 -46.23 -16.46
CA ASP A 940 -20.21 -45.85 -15.30
C ASP A 940 -20.04 -44.38 -14.89
N THR A 941 -19.08 -43.65 -15.49
CA THR A 941 -18.90 -42.21 -15.35
C THR A 941 -19.86 -41.39 -16.22
N ILE A 942 -20.36 -41.93 -17.33
CA ILE A 942 -21.25 -41.22 -18.27
C ILE A 942 -22.52 -40.69 -17.58
N PRO A 943 -23.26 -41.48 -16.77
CA PRO A 943 -24.43 -40.98 -16.06
C PRO A 943 -24.10 -39.85 -15.08
N ILE A 944 -22.92 -39.88 -14.46
CA ILE A 944 -22.48 -38.85 -13.50
C ILE A 944 -22.17 -37.54 -14.23
N VAL A 945 -21.44 -37.61 -15.35
CA VAL A 945 -21.16 -36.46 -16.23
C VAL A 945 -22.45 -35.83 -16.75
N ASN A 946 -23.43 -36.64 -17.18
CA ASN A 946 -24.74 -36.15 -17.62
C ASN A 946 -25.50 -35.41 -16.51
N ASN A 947 -25.47 -35.95 -15.29
CA ASN A 947 -26.11 -35.31 -14.15
C ASN A 947 -25.42 -33.97 -13.81
N PHE A 948 -24.10 -33.94 -13.73
CA PHE A 948 -23.36 -32.71 -13.41
C PHE A 948 -23.50 -31.62 -14.47
N SER A 949 -23.46 -31.98 -15.75
CA SER A 949 -23.71 -31.04 -16.86
C SER A 949 -25.10 -30.37 -16.80
N SER A 950 -26.13 -31.12 -16.39
CA SER A 950 -27.50 -30.59 -16.32
C SER A 950 -27.89 -30.02 -14.95
N ASN A 951 -27.09 -30.26 -13.92
CA ASN A 951 -27.37 -29.88 -12.54
C ASN A 951 -26.09 -29.47 -11.81
N GLU A 952 -25.82 -28.16 -11.84
CA GLU A 952 -24.68 -27.54 -11.15
C GLU A 952 -24.71 -27.79 -9.64
N THR A 953 -25.88 -27.80 -9.01
CA THR A 953 -26.00 -28.08 -7.58
C THR A 953 -25.50 -29.49 -7.24
N ALA A 954 -25.88 -30.48 -8.05
CA ALA A 954 -25.42 -31.86 -7.86
C ALA A 954 -23.90 -32.00 -8.04
N PHE A 955 -23.33 -31.26 -8.99
CA PHE A 955 -21.87 -31.17 -9.16
C PHE A 955 -21.22 -30.55 -7.91
N PHE A 956 -21.71 -29.40 -7.46
CA PHE A 956 -21.15 -28.65 -6.33
C PHE A 956 -21.19 -29.44 -5.03
N GLU A 957 -22.31 -30.11 -4.74
CA GLU A 957 -22.45 -30.96 -3.55
C GLU A 957 -21.48 -32.15 -3.61
N SER A 958 -21.38 -32.81 -4.76
CA SER A 958 -20.48 -33.96 -4.94
C SER A 958 -19.02 -33.53 -4.86
N PHE A 959 -18.66 -32.40 -5.47
CA PHE A 959 -17.32 -31.82 -5.40
C PHE A 959 -16.90 -31.52 -3.96
N ALA A 960 -17.78 -30.88 -3.18
CA ALA A 960 -17.53 -30.60 -1.77
C ALA A 960 -17.28 -31.89 -0.96
N VAL A 961 -18.10 -32.93 -1.17
CA VAL A 961 -17.94 -34.23 -0.49
C VAL A 961 -16.64 -34.91 -0.89
N SER A 962 -16.31 -34.94 -2.18
CA SER A 962 -15.09 -35.56 -2.68
C SER A 962 -13.84 -34.81 -2.22
N MET A 963 -13.87 -33.48 -2.14
CA MET A 963 -12.79 -32.68 -1.54
C MET A 963 -12.60 -32.96 -0.05
N ILE A 964 -13.69 -33.18 0.70
CA ILE A 964 -13.61 -33.61 2.11
C ILE A 964 -12.98 -35.01 2.21
N ARG A 965 -13.40 -35.97 1.37
CA ARG A 965 -12.84 -37.34 1.37
C ARG A 965 -11.36 -37.33 1.02
N MET A 966 -11.00 -36.67 -0.09
CA MET A 966 -9.62 -36.50 -0.53
C MET A 966 -8.78 -35.82 0.54
N GLY A 967 -9.26 -34.71 1.11
CA GLY A 967 -8.56 -33.97 2.16
C GLY A 967 -8.37 -34.72 3.48
N ASN A 968 -8.91 -35.93 3.63
CA ASN A 968 -8.77 -36.81 4.80
C ASN A 968 -7.91 -38.06 4.52
N LEU A 969 -7.27 -38.16 3.35
CA LEU A 969 -6.42 -39.30 3.02
C LEU A 969 -5.13 -39.28 3.84
N SER A 970 -4.87 -40.40 4.54
CA SER A 970 -3.62 -40.70 5.25
C SER A 970 -3.08 -39.54 6.12
N LEU A 971 -3.96 -38.89 6.89
CA LEU A 971 -3.59 -37.73 7.70
C LEU A 971 -2.57 -38.05 8.80
N LEU A 972 -1.55 -37.20 8.93
CA LEU A 972 -0.71 -37.20 10.12
C LEU A 972 -1.35 -36.37 11.23
N THR A 973 -1.44 -36.93 12.43
CA THR A 973 -1.95 -36.22 13.62
C THR A 973 -1.05 -36.46 14.83
N GLY A 974 -1.24 -35.69 15.91
CA GLY A 974 -0.49 -35.91 17.16
C GLY A 974 1.02 -35.81 16.97
N THR A 975 1.74 -36.89 17.23
CA THR A 975 3.21 -37.02 17.10
C THR A 975 3.67 -37.57 15.74
N GLN A 976 2.74 -37.98 14.85
CA GLN A 976 3.05 -38.61 13.57
C GLN A 976 3.74 -37.64 12.58
N GLY A 977 3.48 -36.34 12.71
CA GLY A 977 4.15 -35.27 11.97
C GLY A 977 4.60 -34.14 12.88
N GLU A 978 4.87 -32.97 12.31
CA GLU A 978 5.23 -31.75 13.06
C GLU A 978 4.39 -30.53 12.68
N ILE A 979 4.64 -29.37 13.29
CA ILE A 979 4.23 -28.09 12.70
C ILE A 979 5.51 -27.41 12.25
N ARG A 980 5.73 -27.38 10.94
CA ARG A 980 6.91 -26.71 10.38
C ARG A 980 6.77 -25.22 10.60
N SER A 981 7.83 -24.52 10.97
CA SER A 981 7.85 -23.04 11.00
C SER A 981 7.98 -22.44 9.59
N ASN A 982 8.42 -23.24 8.62
CA ASN A 982 8.57 -22.90 7.22
C ASN A 982 8.11 -24.09 6.37
N CYS A 983 7.15 -23.87 5.46
CA CYS A 983 6.59 -24.96 4.67
C CYS A 983 7.57 -25.63 3.70
N ARG A 984 8.75 -25.04 3.49
CA ARG A 984 9.76 -25.60 2.59
C ARG A 984 10.73 -26.56 3.27
N ARG A 985 10.75 -26.64 4.60
CA ARG A 985 11.79 -27.37 5.34
C ARG A 985 11.24 -27.99 6.61
N VAL A 986 11.70 -29.19 6.93
CA VAL A 986 11.50 -29.79 8.25
C VAL A 986 12.20 -28.96 9.33
N ASN A 987 11.67 -28.92 10.55
CA ASN A 987 12.35 -28.20 11.63
C ASN A 987 13.64 -28.94 12.04
N ALA A 988 14.68 -28.20 12.41
CA ALA A 988 15.93 -28.82 12.88
C ALA A 988 15.70 -29.56 14.21
N ASN A 989 16.21 -30.80 14.31
CA ASN A 989 16.17 -31.59 15.55
C ASN A 989 17.00 -30.91 16.65
N ASN A 990 16.36 -30.13 17.54
CA ASN A 990 16.90 -29.87 18.87
C ASN A 990 16.67 -31.12 19.73
N LEU A 991 17.54 -32.11 19.57
CA LEU A 991 17.79 -33.11 20.60
C LEU A 991 18.56 -32.45 21.77
N SER A 992 17.89 -31.55 22.51
CA SER A 992 18.30 -31.19 23.87
C SER A 992 17.09 -30.73 24.70
N THR A 993 16.70 -31.60 25.63
CA THR A 993 16.10 -31.29 26.92
C THR A 993 14.98 -30.25 26.96
N ARG A 994 13.74 -30.68 26.70
CA ARG A 994 12.64 -30.34 27.61
C ARG A 994 12.12 -31.63 28.24
N SER A 995 12.50 -31.81 29.51
CA SER A 995 12.00 -32.84 30.40
C SER A 995 10.47 -32.81 30.44
N SER A 996 9.87 -33.96 30.17
CA SER A 996 8.77 -34.55 30.94
C SER A 996 8.15 -33.67 32.03
N SER A 997 7.05 -33.01 31.70
CA SER A 997 5.93 -32.77 32.64
C SER A 997 4.71 -32.37 31.82
N ASP A 998 3.95 -33.39 31.42
CA ASP A 998 2.48 -33.43 31.43
C ASP A 998 2.01 -34.63 30.61
N GLY A 999 2.27 -35.81 31.17
CA GLY A 999 1.41 -36.96 30.95
C GLY A 999 0.15 -36.77 31.80
N GLY A 1000 -0.98 -36.52 31.16
CA GLY A 1000 -2.26 -36.30 31.83
C GLY A 1000 -3.45 -36.70 30.95
N LEU A 1001 -3.69 -38.01 30.89
CA LEU A 1001 -4.94 -38.71 30.56
C LEU A 1001 -5.72 -38.33 29.29
N VAL A 1002 -5.52 -39.15 28.26
CA VAL A 1002 -6.54 -39.49 27.27
C VAL A 1002 -7.50 -40.51 27.89
N SER A 1003 -8.80 -40.19 27.95
CA SER A 1003 -9.88 -41.16 28.17
C SER A 1003 -11.14 -40.70 27.46
N SER A 1004 -11.48 -41.41 26.38
CA SER A 1004 -12.84 -41.69 25.85
C SER A 1004 -13.87 -40.55 25.79
N ILE A 1005 -14.12 -40.03 24.58
CA ILE A 1005 -15.34 -40.18 23.73
C ILE A 1005 -15.23 -39.19 22.57
#